data_AF-A0A954RKK3-F1
#
_entry.id   AF-A0A954RKK3-F1
#
_cell.length_a   1.000
_cell.length_b   1.000
_cell.length_c   1.000
_cell.angle_alpha   90.00
_cell.angle_beta   90.00
_cell.angle_gamma   90.00
#
_symmetry.space_group_name_H-M   'P 1'
#
loop_
_entity.id
_entity.type
_entity.pdbx_description
1 polymer ?
#
loop_
_entity_poly.entity_id
_entity_poly.type
_entity_poly.pdbx_seq_one_letter_code
_entity_poly.pdbx_strand_id
1 'polypeptide(L)'
;MPRILILTIALCLCLSLNGTAQEDSAASRQAKPKPLRALLIAGGCCHDYAQQQEAISKGIQARANVRVDVYWTDNSTTTPVLPLYRKLNWAEEYDVIIHDECAADIKDIALVNRIVQVHQELPAVHLHCAMHSFRTGTEAWFKHLGLQSSGHGPQLPIDIKFVKDQHPITATLGDWTTIREELYNNVRLFGAKPLAMGTQRRGNGANERVDEAIVAWVNESAGARSFSTTIGHNTETVRDPRYLDLITRGLLWACDKLNDDYLRPYDGDQQVTFIDKREVTSTNQQSIGKRPAGSTLVYAEASSTQQGHPAQHAIDGDRETRWCADGPQYPASLTLQFEQPVKVEAIRLLWESRRAYQYQVEGSTDGKTWQLLLDRSNAREVIAGEQALPTAATVSHLRITGKSGPRGGWCSIREVSLKGPGLDTLWPAGRDAQSGKLTEAAGNAYEKRGNVQPRIEPLSPEQEAKILREVRIPDGFVATVFAAPPAVNYPVFVAATVDGTLFVSSDGNGSLGRQEERGRVIRLRDLDGDGHADETKVFCEVDAPRGLVWDHDRLYLMHPPHLSVFIDRDGDGVADIQKTLVKNLAFGYDKRPADHTTNGLSLGVDGWLYIAGGDFGFMNAEGADGTTLTHRGGGVIRVRPDGSGLEIYSTGTRNILEVAISPQMEMFARDNTNDGGGWDVRLHHFTGNDNHGYPRLYKNFNDECVQPLADYGGGSGCGAVFIDEPGMGDWNNAPFTADWGTGSLYRHTVSPRGATYAETEPPQPFISLPRPTDADVDGNSRVYCASWLGATFNWAGPDVGYIVCVKPKDFTPAAMPDFAQATDDQLAQVFNDPSYRRRLEAQRELMRRGSSLQQKLLDNGVAQRNAERQLLARLQDDTDPAATELCLNSLNHADPVIVHTAIRMLAKRQAVPECFAAFDAHAAP
;
A
#
# COMPACT_ATOMS: atom_id res chain seq x y z
N MET A 1 4.69 -51.13 -18.06
CA MET A 1 5.38 -51.61 -19.28
C MET A 1 4.44 -52.53 -20.04
N PRO A 2 4.51 -52.69 -21.38
CA PRO A 2 5.02 -51.81 -22.46
C PRO A 2 3.86 -50.92 -23.02
N ARG A 3 3.97 -49.93 -23.94
CA ARG A 3 4.75 -49.63 -25.17
C ARG A 3 4.26 -50.32 -26.46
N ILE A 4 4.29 -49.57 -27.59
CA ILE A 4 4.10 -49.92 -29.05
C ILE A 4 2.71 -49.58 -29.67
N LEU A 5 2.53 -49.16 -30.95
CA LEU A 5 3.30 -48.32 -31.92
C LEU A 5 2.50 -48.08 -33.26
N ILE A 6 2.53 -46.86 -33.82
CA ILE A 6 2.49 -46.42 -35.27
C ILE A 6 1.79 -47.28 -36.37
N LEU A 7 0.92 -46.68 -37.23
CA LEU A 7 1.23 -46.32 -38.65
C LEU A 7 0.08 -45.59 -39.41
N THR A 8 0.47 -44.77 -40.41
CA THR A 8 -0.32 -43.94 -41.36
C THR A 8 -0.78 -44.69 -42.61
N ILE A 9 -1.74 -44.12 -43.38
CA ILE A 9 -1.76 -44.11 -44.87
C ILE A 9 -2.72 -43.00 -45.37
N ALA A 10 -2.51 -42.49 -46.60
CA ALA A 10 -3.30 -41.43 -47.23
C ALA A 10 -3.48 -41.68 -48.74
N LEU A 11 -4.40 -40.97 -49.41
CA LEU A 11 -4.44 -40.86 -50.88
C LEU A 11 -5.13 -39.57 -51.36
N CYS A 12 -4.81 -39.12 -52.58
CA CYS A 12 -5.21 -37.82 -53.16
C CYS A 12 -5.86 -37.99 -54.54
N LEU A 13 -6.46 -36.91 -55.09
CA LEU A 13 -6.30 -36.34 -56.46
C LEU A 13 -7.25 -35.10 -56.56
N CYS A 14 -6.80 -33.90 -56.96
CA CYS A 14 -6.61 -33.38 -58.34
C CYS A 14 -7.93 -33.23 -59.14
N LEU A 15 -8.21 -32.19 -59.93
CA LEU A 15 -7.47 -31.01 -60.45
C LEU A 15 -8.54 -29.95 -60.90
N SER A 16 -8.37 -28.80 -61.58
CA SER A 16 -7.28 -28.10 -62.32
C SER A 16 -7.63 -26.63 -62.67
N LEU A 17 -6.67 -25.69 -62.51
CA LEU A 17 -6.33 -24.56 -63.42
C LEU A 17 -7.40 -23.45 -63.72
N ASN A 18 -7.08 -22.17 -63.96
CA ASN A 18 -5.79 -21.45 -63.96
C ASN A 18 -6.00 -19.92 -63.75
N GLY A 19 -5.05 -19.24 -63.11
CA GLY A 19 -5.02 -17.77 -62.99
C GLY A 19 -3.73 -17.30 -62.29
N THR A 20 -3.00 -16.36 -62.89
CA THR A 20 -1.62 -16.03 -62.46
C THR A 20 -1.58 -15.15 -61.21
N ALA A 21 -0.94 -15.65 -60.15
CA ALA A 21 -0.42 -14.87 -59.04
C ALA A 21 1.09 -15.12 -58.92
N GLN A 22 1.84 -14.10 -58.48
CA GLN A 22 3.29 -14.12 -58.38
C GLN A 22 3.73 -14.64 -57.00
N GLU A 23 4.70 -15.56 -56.95
CA GLU A 23 5.17 -16.15 -55.69
C GLU A 23 6.05 -15.17 -54.89
N ASP A 24 5.45 -14.43 -53.95
CA ASP A 24 6.20 -13.79 -52.86
C ASP A 24 6.40 -14.80 -51.73
N SER A 25 7.66 -15.19 -51.49
CA SER A 25 7.99 -16.20 -50.48
C SER A 25 7.78 -15.68 -49.05
N ALA A 26 6.84 -16.28 -48.33
CA ALA A 26 6.47 -15.91 -46.96
C ALA A 26 7.52 -16.38 -45.92
N ALA A 27 8.69 -15.75 -45.91
CA ALA A 27 9.66 -15.91 -44.83
C ALA A 27 9.09 -15.33 -43.52
N SER A 28 9.00 -16.16 -42.48
CA SER A 28 8.42 -15.79 -41.19
C SER A 28 9.21 -14.67 -40.51
N ARG A 29 8.61 -13.48 -40.40
CA ARG A 29 9.14 -12.39 -39.56
C ARG A 29 8.97 -12.75 -38.08
N GLN A 30 9.99 -13.35 -37.46
CA GLN A 30 10.12 -13.32 -36.00
C GLN A 30 10.16 -11.86 -35.55
N ALA A 31 9.35 -11.51 -34.55
CA ALA A 31 9.40 -10.19 -33.94
C ALA A 31 10.71 -10.05 -33.15
N LYS A 32 11.41 -8.91 -33.28
CA LYS A 32 12.61 -8.63 -32.48
C LYS A 32 12.23 -8.63 -30.98
N PRO A 33 12.98 -9.32 -30.10
CA PRO A 33 12.70 -9.23 -28.67
C PRO A 33 12.81 -7.80 -28.14
N LYS A 34 11.84 -7.42 -27.30
CA LYS A 34 11.82 -6.14 -26.59
C LYS A 34 13.10 -5.99 -25.74
N PRO A 35 13.67 -4.79 -25.60
CA PRO A 35 14.77 -4.56 -24.68
C PRO A 35 14.32 -4.79 -23.23
N LEU A 36 15.24 -5.20 -22.37
CA LEU A 36 15.03 -5.12 -20.92
C LEU A 36 15.03 -3.65 -20.48
N ARG A 37 14.32 -3.34 -19.39
CA ARG A 37 14.41 -2.08 -18.65
C ARG A 37 15.20 -2.30 -17.37
N ALA A 38 16.34 -1.63 -17.26
CA ALA A 38 17.13 -1.57 -16.02
C ALA A 38 17.01 -0.18 -15.38
N LEU A 39 17.04 -0.11 -14.05
CA LEU A 39 17.20 1.15 -13.31
C LEU A 39 18.55 1.16 -12.59
N LEU A 40 19.40 2.13 -12.91
CA LEU A 40 20.65 2.41 -12.20
C LEU A 40 20.44 3.44 -11.10
N ILE A 41 20.68 3.05 -9.85
CA ILE A 41 20.60 3.91 -8.66
C ILE A 41 22.02 4.25 -8.22
N ALA A 42 22.34 5.55 -8.14
CA ALA A 42 23.70 6.03 -7.90
C ALA A 42 23.74 7.30 -7.02
N GLY A 43 24.83 7.52 -6.30
CA GLY A 43 25.01 8.68 -5.42
C GLY A 43 25.52 8.31 -4.03
N GLY A 44 26.10 9.28 -3.33
CA GLY A 44 26.66 9.11 -1.99
C GLY A 44 28.09 9.63 -1.86
N CYS A 45 28.73 9.34 -0.73
CA CYS A 45 29.98 9.97 -0.27
C CYS A 45 31.18 9.89 -1.21
N CYS A 46 31.31 8.79 -1.96
CA CYS A 46 32.63 8.19 -2.11
C CYS A 46 33.11 7.98 -3.56
N HIS A 47 32.28 8.27 -4.58
CA HIS A 47 32.62 8.09 -5.99
C HIS A 47 32.22 9.30 -6.85
N ASP A 48 32.81 9.39 -8.04
CA ASP A 48 32.37 10.32 -9.09
C ASP A 48 31.14 9.76 -9.81
N TYR A 49 30.02 9.76 -9.10
CA TYR A 49 28.76 9.22 -9.59
C TYR A 49 28.28 9.89 -10.87
N ALA A 50 28.63 11.16 -11.12
CA ALA A 50 28.26 11.88 -12.34
C ALA A 50 28.87 11.22 -13.60
N GLN A 51 30.16 10.86 -13.56
CA GLN A 51 30.83 10.15 -14.65
C GLN A 51 30.62 8.63 -14.62
N GLN A 52 30.45 8.03 -13.44
CA GLN A 52 30.26 6.57 -13.32
C GLN A 52 28.89 6.12 -13.81
N GLN A 53 27.79 6.82 -13.48
CA GLN A 53 26.47 6.48 -14.00
C GLN A 53 26.42 6.50 -15.54
N GLU A 54 27.08 7.49 -16.16
CA GLU A 54 27.16 7.63 -17.61
C GLU A 54 27.97 6.48 -18.23
N ALA A 55 29.10 6.11 -17.60
CA ALA A 55 29.95 5.02 -18.07
C ALA A 55 29.25 3.65 -17.93
N ILE A 56 28.46 3.44 -16.87
CA ILE A 56 27.68 2.22 -16.65
C ILE A 56 26.52 2.14 -17.64
N SER A 57 25.66 3.17 -17.73
CA SER A 57 24.45 3.13 -18.56
C SER A 57 24.80 2.97 -20.04
N LYS A 58 25.73 3.80 -20.55
CA LYS A 58 26.21 3.71 -21.94
C LYS A 58 27.05 2.46 -22.17
N GLY A 59 27.80 2.01 -21.17
CA GLY A 59 28.63 0.81 -21.25
C GLY A 59 27.82 -0.47 -21.42
N ILE A 60 26.70 -0.59 -20.70
CA ILE A 60 25.73 -1.68 -20.83
C ILE A 60 24.93 -1.55 -22.14
N GLN A 61 24.38 -0.37 -22.45
CA GLN A 61 23.62 -0.13 -23.69
C GLN A 61 24.45 -0.39 -24.96
N ALA A 62 25.76 -0.10 -24.96
CA ALA A 62 26.66 -0.40 -26.07
C ALA A 62 26.99 -1.89 -26.24
N ARG A 63 26.54 -2.75 -25.32
CA ARG A 63 26.80 -4.21 -25.31
C ARG A 63 25.53 -5.05 -25.38
N ALA A 64 24.42 -4.54 -24.84
CA ALA A 64 23.21 -5.32 -24.64
C ALA A 64 21.91 -4.56 -24.91
N ASN A 65 20.86 -5.34 -25.23
CA ASN A 65 19.52 -4.89 -25.59
C ASN A 65 18.74 -4.53 -24.31
N VAL A 66 19.28 -3.54 -23.59
CA VAL A 66 18.87 -3.12 -22.25
C VAL A 66 18.84 -1.60 -22.23
N ARG A 67 17.66 -1.01 -22.02
CA ARG A 67 17.54 0.41 -21.70
C ARG A 67 17.89 0.58 -20.22
N VAL A 68 18.92 1.38 -19.91
CA VAL A 68 19.32 1.68 -18.54
C VAL A 68 18.86 3.09 -18.19
N ASP A 69 17.68 3.18 -17.57
CA ASP A 69 17.26 4.42 -16.93
C ASP A 69 18.15 4.67 -15.71
N VAL A 70 18.37 5.94 -15.37
CA VAL A 70 19.26 6.34 -14.26
C VAL A 70 18.50 7.23 -13.28
N TYR A 71 18.67 6.96 -11.99
CA TYR A 71 18.24 7.82 -10.90
C TYR A 71 19.45 8.10 -10.00
N TRP A 72 19.95 9.35 -10.01
CA TRP A 72 21.18 9.67 -9.27
C TRP A 72 21.17 11.05 -8.60
N THR A 73 22.03 11.20 -7.59
CA THR A 73 22.19 12.45 -6.83
C THR A 73 23.67 12.85 -6.71
N ASP A 74 23.95 14.15 -6.70
CA ASP A 74 25.27 14.71 -6.39
C ASP A 74 25.51 14.90 -4.88
N ASN A 75 24.63 14.33 -4.04
CA ASN A 75 24.78 14.28 -2.60
C ASN A 75 25.98 13.42 -2.18
N SER A 76 27.05 14.08 -1.73
CA SER A 76 28.30 13.46 -1.29
C SER A 76 28.28 13.07 0.19
N THR A 77 27.26 12.35 0.66
CA THR A 77 27.17 11.86 2.06
C THR A 77 26.85 10.36 2.12
N THR A 78 26.98 9.76 3.30
CA THR A 78 26.58 8.36 3.56
C THR A 78 25.07 8.16 3.70
N THR A 79 24.28 9.24 3.66
CA THR A 79 22.82 9.28 3.51
C THR A 79 22.45 10.02 2.21
N PRO A 80 22.71 9.43 1.02
CA PRO A 80 22.34 10.03 -0.25
C PRO A 80 20.82 10.23 -0.32
N VAL A 81 20.41 11.34 -0.91
CA VAL A 81 18.99 11.65 -1.04
C VAL A 81 18.42 10.84 -2.20
N LEU A 82 17.72 9.76 -1.87
CA LEU A 82 17.06 8.87 -2.82
C LEU A 82 15.54 8.82 -2.53
N PRO A 83 14.76 9.85 -2.94
CA PRO A 83 13.32 9.91 -2.69
C PRO A 83 12.55 8.75 -3.30
N LEU A 84 13.12 8.08 -4.32
CA LEU A 84 12.53 6.92 -4.97
C LEU A 84 12.10 5.84 -3.96
N TYR A 85 12.93 5.51 -2.97
CA TYR A 85 12.65 4.45 -1.99
C TYR A 85 11.50 4.75 -1.02
N ARG A 86 10.97 5.99 -1.02
CA ARG A 86 9.75 6.34 -0.28
C ARG A 86 8.47 6.00 -1.05
N LYS A 87 8.56 5.74 -2.36
CA LYS A 87 7.44 5.26 -3.18
C LYS A 87 7.40 3.74 -3.10
N LEU A 88 6.24 3.16 -2.79
CA LEU A 88 6.09 1.70 -2.66
C LEU A 88 6.45 0.96 -3.97
N ASN A 89 6.08 1.52 -5.14
CA ASN A 89 6.23 0.89 -6.45
C ASN A 89 7.49 1.34 -7.22
N TRP A 90 8.54 1.80 -6.53
CA TRP A 90 9.72 2.43 -7.16
C TRP A 90 10.42 1.58 -8.24
N ALA A 91 10.23 0.25 -8.19
CA ALA A 91 10.83 -0.72 -9.08
C ALA A 91 9.86 -1.36 -10.10
N GLU A 92 8.55 -1.12 -10.01
CA GLU A 92 7.49 -1.88 -10.73
C GLU A 92 7.61 -1.81 -12.28
N GLU A 93 8.31 -0.81 -12.80
CA GLU A 93 8.50 -0.55 -14.23
C GLU A 93 9.71 -1.27 -14.86
N TYR A 94 10.51 -2.00 -14.07
CA TYR A 94 11.85 -2.50 -14.44
C TYR A 94 11.96 -4.03 -14.37
N ASP A 95 12.84 -4.61 -15.20
CA ASP A 95 13.19 -6.04 -15.20
C ASP A 95 14.38 -6.35 -14.25
N VAL A 96 15.16 -5.33 -13.87
CA VAL A 96 16.35 -5.45 -13.01
C VAL A 96 16.75 -4.08 -12.43
N ILE A 97 17.24 -4.07 -11.19
CA ILE A 97 17.82 -2.86 -10.57
C ILE A 97 19.35 -3.02 -10.48
N ILE A 98 20.08 -1.94 -10.76
CA ILE A 98 21.52 -1.83 -10.61
C ILE A 98 21.80 -0.87 -9.44
N HIS A 99 22.24 -1.41 -8.32
CA HIS A 99 22.64 -0.63 -7.14
C HIS A 99 24.12 -0.25 -7.23
N ASP A 100 24.41 1.04 -7.12
CA ASP A 100 25.75 1.63 -7.06
C ASP A 100 25.86 2.68 -5.94
N GLU A 101 24.75 3.03 -5.28
CA GLU A 101 24.69 4.04 -4.25
C GLU A 101 25.49 3.67 -2.99
N CYS A 102 26.05 4.69 -2.32
CA CYS A 102 26.70 4.56 -1.02
C CYS A 102 25.80 5.07 0.11
N ALA A 103 24.79 4.27 0.44
CA ALA A 103 23.76 4.52 1.45
C ALA A 103 24.12 3.94 2.83
N ALA A 104 25.40 4.00 3.22
CA ALA A 104 25.93 3.32 4.41
C ALA A 104 25.25 3.72 5.74
N ASP A 105 24.80 4.98 5.87
CA ASP A 105 24.13 5.49 7.07
C ASP A 105 22.60 5.55 6.94
N ILE A 106 22.02 5.08 5.84
CA ILE A 106 20.57 4.82 5.77
C ILE A 106 20.26 3.59 6.63
N LYS A 107 19.74 3.85 7.83
CA LYS A 107 19.51 2.85 8.90
C LYS A 107 18.03 2.59 9.23
N ASP A 108 17.13 3.16 8.45
CA ASP A 108 15.69 2.85 8.50
C ASP A 108 15.48 1.37 8.13
N ILE A 109 15.12 0.55 9.11
CA ILE A 109 14.96 -0.90 8.95
C ILE A 109 13.77 -1.21 8.04
N ALA A 110 12.67 -0.46 8.14
CA ALA A 110 11.48 -0.70 7.32
C ALA A 110 11.75 -0.34 5.85
N LEU A 111 12.47 0.76 5.60
CA LEU A 111 12.92 1.14 4.26
C LEU A 111 13.82 0.06 3.63
N VAL A 112 14.80 -0.45 4.38
CA VAL A 112 15.73 -1.47 3.89
C VAL A 112 15.03 -2.83 3.71
N ASN A 113 14.09 -3.19 4.58
CA ASN A 113 13.25 -4.36 4.40
C ASN A 113 12.41 -4.26 3.13
N ARG A 114 11.77 -3.11 2.85
CA ARG A 114 11.03 -2.89 1.58
C ARG A 114 11.93 -3.02 0.33
N ILE A 115 13.15 -2.50 0.37
CA ILE A 115 14.13 -2.67 -0.73
C ILE A 115 14.48 -4.15 -0.92
N VAL A 116 14.81 -4.89 0.15
CA VAL A 116 15.09 -6.33 0.10
C VAL A 116 13.86 -7.15 -0.33
N GLN A 117 12.66 -6.66 -0.01
CA GLN A 117 11.39 -7.30 -0.36
C GLN A 117 11.07 -7.19 -1.85
N VAL A 118 11.36 -6.06 -2.51
CA VAL A 118 11.30 -5.95 -3.99
C VAL A 118 12.14 -7.07 -4.64
N HIS A 119 13.34 -7.31 -4.12
CA HIS A 119 14.26 -8.29 -4.68
C HIS A 119 13.99 -9.75 -4.29
N GLN A 120 12.86 -10.05 -3.65
CA GLN A 120 12.38 -11.43 -3.58
C GLN A 120 11.84 -11.91 -4.94
N GLU A 121 11.35 -10.99 -5.78
CA GLU A 121 10.80 -11.29 -7.11
C GLU A 121 11.62 -10.64 -8.25
N LEU A 122 12.23 -9.47 -8.00
CA LEU A 122 12.96 -8.70 -9.03
C LEU A 122 14.49 -8.94 -9.01
N PRO A 123 15.14 -9.32 -10.12
CA PRO A 123 16.60 -9.45 -10.21
C PRO A 123 17.38 -8.18 -9.83
N ALA A 124 18.63 -8.37 -9.39
CA ALA A 124 19.50 -7.27 -8.95
C ALA A 124 20.95 -7.41 -9.45
N VAL A 125 21.58 -6.27 -9.71
CA VAL A 125 23.02 -6.11 -9.93
C VAL A 125 23.57 -5.18 -8.85
N HIS A 126 24.58 -5.63 -8.12
CA HIS A 126 25.19 -4.84 -7.05
C HIS A 126 26.64 -4.49 -7.41
N LEU A 127 26.92 -3.21 -7.52
CA LEU A 127 28.24 -2.66 -7.84
C LEU A 127 28.99 -2.27 -6.56
N HIS A 128 30.17 -1.64 -6.72
CA HIS A 128 31.17 -1.46 -5.67
C HIS A 128 30.61 -0.89 -4.35
N CYS A 129 29.90 0.24 -4.38
CA CYS A 129 29.42 0.89 -3.15
C CYS A 129 28.18 0.23 -2.52
N ALA A 130 27.34 -0.46 -3.32
CA ALA A 130 26.17 -1.18 -2.82
C ALA A 130 26.53 -2.22 -1.73
N MET A 131 27.74 -2.77 -1.80
CA MET A 131 28.33 -3.69 -0.81
C MET A 131 28.38 -3.13 0.62
N HIS A 132 28.47 -1.81 0.77
CA HIS A 132 28.64 -1.11 2.06
C HIS A 132 27.44 -0.27 2.48
N SER A 133 26.37 -0.26 1.66
CA SER A 133 25.10 0.41 1.93
C SER A 133 24.27 -0.25 3.04
N PHE A 134 23.27 0.49 3.54
CA PHE A 134 22.20 0.00 4.42
C PHE A 134 22.67 -0.71 5.71
N ARG A 135 23.64 -0.11 6.42
CA ARG A 135 24.23 -0.66 7.66
C ARG A 135 23.31 -0.48 8.89
N THR A 136 22.08 -0.97 8.78
CA THR A 136 21.01 -0.99 9.79
C THR A 136 21.39 -1.71 11.10
N GLY A 137 22.41 -2.56 11.08
CA GLY A 137 22.72 -3.51 12.16
C GLY A 137 21.95 -4.84 12.04
N THR A 138 21.06 -4.97 11.05
CA THR A 138 20.41 -6.24 10.69
C THR A 138 21.21 -7.00 9.62
N GLU A 139 20.84 -8.26 9.36
CA GLU A 139 21.45 -9.07 8.31
C GLU A 139 20.75 -8.96 6.94
N ALA A 140 19.64 -8.20 6.82
CA ALA A 140 18.73 -8.27 5.66
C ALA A 140 19.43 -7.97 4.32
N TRP A 141 20.09 -6.81 4.23
CA TRP A 141 20.82 -6.41 3.02
C TRP A 141 21.98 -7.37 2.68
N PHE A 142 22.78 -7.76 3.68
CA PHE A 142 23.92 -8.66 3.46
C PHE A 142 23.50 -10.09 3.06
N LYS A 143 22.31 -10.54 3.48
CA LYS A 143 21.70 -11.79 2.98
C LYS A 143 21.31 -11.67 1.51
N HIS A 144 20.72 -10.55 1.11
CA HIS A 144 20.37 -10.31 -0.29
C HIS A 144 21.62 -10.22 -1.20
N LEU A 145 22.63 -9.45 -0.79
CA LEU A 145 23.97 -9.45 -1.42
C LEU A 145 24.62 -10.85 -1.44
N GLY A 146 24.23 -11.73 -0.51
CA GLY A 146 24.81 -13.08 -0.33
C GLY A 146 26.16 -13.10 0.39
N LEU A 147 26.71 -11.93 0.73
CA LEU A 147 28.04 -11.73 1.30
C LEU A 147 28.06 -10.46 2.18
N GLN A 148 28.81 -10.50 3.28
CA GLN A 148 29.05 -9.34 4.15
C GLN A 148 30.51 -8.86 4.06
N SER A 149 30.69 -7.56 3.87
CA SER A 149 31.96 -6.86 4.05
C SER A 149 31.87 -5.89 5.24
N SER A 150 32.98 -5.65 5.93
CA SER A 150 33.09 -4.65 7.01
C SER A 150 34.04 -3.51 6.68
N GLY A 151 34.89 -3.64 5.65
CA GLY A 151 35.91 -2.68 5.29
C GLY A 151 36.74 -3.12 4.08
N HIS A 152 37.70 -2.30 3.68
CA HIS A 152 38.39 -2.44 2.39
C HIS A 152 39.91 -2.21 2.48
N GLY A 153 40.61 -2.59 1.41
CA GLY A 153 42.03 -2.34 1.20
C GLY A 153 42.35 -0.91 0.72
N PRO A 154 43.64 -0.56 0.59
CA PRO A 154 44.06 0.69 -0.05
C PRO A 154 43.71 0.70 -1.54
N GLN A 155 43.78 1.90 -2.12
CA GLN A 155 43.70 2.19 -3.56
C GLN A 155 44.92 1.66 -4.31
N LEU A 156 45.00 0.35 -4.53
CA LEU A 156 46.09 -0.35 -5.23
C LEU A 156 45.53 -1.30 -6.29
N PRO A 157 46.33 -1.71 -7.30
CA PRO A 157 45.95 -2.76 -8.23
C PRO A 157 45.47 -4.04 -7.52
N ILE A 158 44.42 -4.66 -8.04
CA ILE A 158 43.93 -5.98 -7.64
C ILE A 158 44.16 -6.93 -8.82
N ASP A 159 44.87 -8.03 -8.59
CA ASP A 159 45.00 -9.13 -9.55
C ASP A 159 43.73 -9.99 -9.48
N ILE A 160 42.91 -9.95 -10.53
CA ILE A 160 41.65 -10.70 -10.63
C ILE A 160 41.89 -12.05 -11.30
N LYS A 161 41.42 -13.11 -10.65
CA LYS A 161 41.48 -14.51 -11.10
C LYS A 161 40.07 -15.10 -11.15
N PHE A 162 39.66 -15.57 -12.32
CA PHE A 162 38.38 -16.28 -12.44
C PHE A 162 38.46 -17.69 -11.85
N VAL A 163 37.33 -18.17 -11.30
CA VAL A 163 37.24 -19.56 -10.80
C VAL A 163 37.35 -20.56 -11.97
N LYS A 164 37.79 -21.78 -11.66
CA LYS A 164 38.05 -22.81 -12.69
C LYS A 164 36.79 -23.31 -13.40
N ASP A 165 35.66 -23.26 -12.72
CA ASP A 165 34.37 -23.69 -13.27
C ASP A 165 33.79 -22.57 -14.12
N GLN A 166 33.77 -22.75 -15.45
CA GLN A 166 33.32 -21.72 -16.38
C GLN A 166 31.82 -21.42 -16.21
N HIS A 167 31.52 -20.24 -15.67
CA HIS A 167 30.17 -19.71 -15.59
C HIS A 167 29.82 -18.95 -16.89
N PRO A 168 28.56 -18.95 -17.38
CA PRO A 168 28.18 -18.22 -18.58
C PRO A 168 28.56 -16.73 -18.57
N ILE A 169 28.49 -16.08 -17.40
CA ILE A 169 28.94 -14.69 -17.20
C ILE A 169 30.40 -14.52 -17.60
N THR A 170 31.28 -15.44 -17.20
CA THR A 170 32.74 -15.28 -17.30
C THR A 170 33.35 -15.92 -18.56
N ALA A 171 32.54 -16.57 -19.41
CA ALA A 171 33.01 -17.33 -20.57
C ALA A 171 33.80 -16.52 -21.63
N THR A 172 33.63 -15.20 -21.69
CA THR A 172 34.38 -14.27 -22.57
C THR A 172 35.56 -13.58 -21.89
N LEU A 173 35.75 -13.78 -20.59
CA LEU A 173 36.70 -13.03 -19.77
C LEU A 173 37.95 -13.85 -19.45
N GLY A 174 39.11 -13.20 -19.52
CA GLY A 174 40.37 -13.69 -18.97
C GLY A 174 40.81 -12.83 -17.80
N ASP A 175 41.70 -13.38 -16.96
CA ASP A 175 42.31 -12.68 -15.81
C ASP A 175 42.84 -11.28 -16.15
N TRP A 176 42.69 -10.32 -15.24
CA TRP A 176 43.33 -9.00 -15.38
C TRP A 176 43.70 -8.35 -14.05
N THR A 177 44.63 -7.40 -14.10
CA THR A 177 44.97 -6.52 -12.98
C THR A 177 44.24 -5.18 -13.12
N THR A 178 43.58 -4.70 -12.07
CA THR A 178 42.91 -3.38 -12.06
C THR A 178 43.91 -2.21 -11.96
N ILE A 179 43.43 -0.96 -12.12
CA ILE A 179 44.30 0.23 -12.12
C ILE A 179 44.62 0.68 -10.69
N ARG A 180 43.59 1.13 -9.96
CA ARG A 180 43.58 1.33 -8.51
C ARG A 180 42.18 0.96 -8.06
N GLU A 181 42.09 0.15 -7.02
CA GLU A 181 40.84 -0.44 -6.59
C GLU A 181 40.97 -0.79 -5.10
N GLU A 182 39.86 -0.98 -4.40
CA GLU A 182 39.88 -1.29 -2.97
C GLU A 182 39.43 -2.74 -2.76
N LEU A 183 40.30 -3.60 -2.24
CA LEU A 183 39.94 -5.00 -2.00
C LEU A 183 39.05 -5.11 -0.75
N TYR A 184 37.75 -5.35 -0.95
CA TYR A 184 36.79 -5.49 0.14
C TYR A 184 36.99 -6.82 0.86
N ASN A 185 36.95 -6.81 2.20
CA ASN A 185 37.03 -8.07 2.95
C ASN A 185 35.71 -8.85 2.86
N ASN A 186 35.77 -10.18 2.92
CA ASN A 186 34.58 -11.03 3.09
C ASN A 186 34.56 -11.53 4.54
N VAL A 187 33.62 -11.04 5.34
CA VAL A 187 33.49 -11.40 6.77
C VAL A 187 32.58 -12.60 6.96
N ARG A 188 31.54 -12.72 6.13
CA ARG A 188 30.57 -13.82 6.18
C ARG A 188 29.96 -14.05 4.80
N LEU A 189 29.71 -15.32 4.50
CA LEU A 189 28.94 -15.75 3.32
C LEU A 189 27.54 -16.15 3.79
N PHE A 190 26.53 -15.78 3.02
CA PHE A 190 25.13 -16.21 3.21
C PHE A 190 24.65 -17.08 2.04
N GLY A 191 25.00 -16.70 0.81
CA GLY A 191 24.59 -17.40 -0.42
C GLY A 191 25.48 -17.16 -1.66
N ALA A 192 26.53 -16.35 -1.53
CA ALA A 192 27.42 -15.99 -2.63
C ALA A 192 28.16 -17.21 -3.23
N LYS A 193 27.98 -17.44 -4.54
CA LYS A 193 28.73 -18.39 -5.36
C LYS A 193 29.83 -17.64 -6.11
N PRO A 194 31.12 -17.81 -5.77
CA PRO A 194 32.21 -17.01 -6.36
C PRO A 194 32.35 -17.20 -7.88
N LEU A 195 32.59 -16.10 -8.59
CA LEU A 195 32.99 -16.07 -10.00
C LEU A 195 34.44 -15.63 -10.17
N ALA A 196 34.90 -14.68 -9.36
CA ALA A 196 36.28 -14.19 -9.38
C ALA A 196 36.81 -13.89 -7.98
N MET A 197 38.09 -14.21 -7.79
CA MET A 197 38.90 -13.85 -6.64
C MET A 197 39.80 -12.67 -7.01
N GLY A 198 39.98 -11.73 -6.08
CA GLY A 198 40.92 -10.62 -6.21
C GLY A 198 42.03 -10.74 -5.18
N THR A 199 43.27 -10.56 -5.61
CA THR A 199 44.47 -10.54 -4.76
C THR A 199 45.06 -9.14 -4.71
N GLN A 200 45.36 -8.62 -3.52
CA GLN A 200 46.00 -7.31 -3.34
C GLN A 200 47.24 -7.43 -2.45
N ARG A 201 48.38 -6.92 -2.94
CA ARG A 201 49.68 -6.96 -2.24
C ARG A 201 49.99 -5.62 -1.60
N ARG A 202 50.42 -5.61 -0.33
CA ARG A 202 50.78 -4.40 0.45
C ARG A 202 52.15 -4.58 1.10
N GLY A 203 52.91 -3.50 1.22
CA GLY A 203 54.24 -3.51 1.85
C GLY A 203 55.36 -3.93 0.90
N ASN A 204 56.55 -4.23 1.44
CA ASN A 204 57.73 -4.61 0.67
C ASN A 204 58.65 -5.58 1.43
N GLY A 205 59.38 -6.42 0.68
CA GLY A 205 60.32 -7.39 1.22
C GLY A 205 59.69 -8.32 2.26
N ALA A 206 60.33 -8.48 3.42
CA ALA A 206 59.84 -9.32 4.51
C ALA A 206 58.53 -8.83 5.17
N ASN A 207 58.04 -7.64 4.82
CA ASN A 207 56.78 -7.07 5.28
C ASN A 207 55.68 -7.09 4.19
N GLU A 208 55.82 -7.91 3.13
CA GLU A 208 54.74 -8.12 2.17
C GLU A 208 53.56 -8.84 2.85
N ARG A 209 52.37 -8.21 2.78
CA ARG A 209 51.09 -8.82 3.11
C ARG A 209 50.30 -9.02 1.82
N VAL A 210 49.82 -10.23 1.61
CA VAL A 210 48.87 -10.57 0.55
C VAL A 210 47.50 -10.72 1.20
N ASP A 211 46.50 -10.00 0.70
CA ASP A 211 45.10 -10.20 1.02
C ASP A 211 44.37 -10.77 -0.21
N GLU A 212 43.46 -11.70 0.01
CA GLU A 212 42.62 -12.32 -1.03
C GLU A 212 41.15 -12.24 -0.63
N ALA A 213 40.27 -11.97 -1.58
CA ALA A 213 38.82 -11.90 -1.37
C ALA A 213 38.05 -12.31 -2.63
N ILE A 214 36.80 -12.72 -2.45
CA ILE A 214 35.82 -12.85 -3.54
C ILE A 214 35.47 -11.42 -3.99
N VAL A 215 35.63 -11.13 -5.28
CA VAL A 215 35.39 -9.80 -5.87
C VAL A 215 34.29 -9.77 -6.92
N ALA A 216 33.85 -10.93 -7.43
CA ALA A 216 32.62 -11.06 -8.21
C ALA A 216 31.94 -12.40 -7.89
N TRP A 217 30.60 -12.42 -7.79
CA TRP A 217 29.80 -13.59 -7.44
C TRP A 217 28.35 -13.47 -7.93
N VAL A 218 27.59 -14.55 -7.75
CA VAL A 218 26.11 -14.56 -7.88
C VAL A 218 25.44 -15.05 -6.60
N ASN A 219 24.18 -14.67 -6.38
CA ASN A 219 23.31 -15.22 -5.34
C ASN A 219 22.00 -15.72 -5.97
N GLU A 220 21.52 -16.86 -5.50
CA GLU A 220 20.26 -17.51 -5.95
C GLU A 220 19.46 -18.05 -4.74
N SER A 221 19.72 -17.54 -3.53
CA SER A 221 19.20 -18.12 -2.27
C SER A 221 18.57 -17.09 -1.32
N ALA A 222 18.40 -15.83 -1.76
CA ALA A 222 17.87 -14.73 -0.96
C ALA A 222 16.96 -13.81 -1.80
N GLY A 223 16.07 -14.43 -2.58
CA GLY A 223 15.17 -13.77 -3.53
C GLY A 223 15.47 -14.18 -4.97
N ALA A 224 15.20 -13.27 -5.90
CA ALA A 224 15.53 -13.43 -7.32
C ALA A 224 17.05 -13.53 -7.54
N ARG A 225 17.46 -14.02 -8.71
CA ARG A 225 18.88 -14.09 -9.08
C ARG A 225 19.53 -12.72 -9.01
N SER A 226 20.70 -12.64 -8.42
CA SER A 226 21.52 -11.42 -8.44
C SER A 226 22.98 -11.68 -8.79
N PHE A 227 23.60 -10.70 -9.43
CA PHE A 227 25.04 -10.64 -9.67
C PHE A 227 25.65 -9.52 -8.81
N SER A 228 26.88 -9.69 -8.35
CA SER A 228 27.51 -8.74 -7.42
C SER A 228 29.02 -8.63 -7.66
N THR A 229 29.55 -7.42 -7.53
CA THR A 229 30.98 -7.11 -7.71
C THR A 229 31.46 -6.06 -6.70
N THR A 230 32.67 -6.26 -6.14
CA THR A 230 33.38 -5.24 -5.33
C THR A 230 34.39 -4.46 -6.17
N ILE A 231 34.34 -4.59 -7.50
CA ILE A 231 35.16 -3.84 -8.46
C ILE A 231 34.31 -2.67 -8.95
N GLY A 232 34.88 -1.46 -9.05
CA GLY A 232 34.22 -0.29 -9.63
C GLY A 232 34.52 1.06 -8.97
N HIS A 233 35.41 1.14 -7.98
CA HIS A 233 35.63 2.37 -7.20
C HIS A 233 36.00 3.58 -8.06
N ASN A 234 36.95 3.39 -8.99
CA ASN A 234 37.50 4.47 -9.81
C ASN A 234 36.83 4.49 -11.18
N THR A 235 36.55 5.69 -11.70
CA THR A 235 35.88 5.90 -12.99
C THR A 235 36.68 5.30 -14.16
N GLU A 236 38.00 5.18 -14.03
CA GLU A 236 38.87 4.46 -14.98
C GLU A 236 38.65 2.95 -14.95
N THR A 237 38.39 2.34 -13.78
CA THR A 237 37.96 0.93 -13.68
C THR A 237 36.57 0.76 -14.30
N VAL A 238 35.63 1.68 -14.00
CA VAL A 238 34.25 1.63 -14.53
C VAL A 238 34.21 1.77 -16.06
N ARG A 239 35.15 2.51 -16.65
CA ARG A 239 35.31 2.64 -18.11
C ARG A 239 36.07 1.49 -18.76
N ASP A 240 36.62 0.54 -18.00
CA ASP A 240 37.35 -0.59 -18.57
C ASP A 240 36.42 -1.51 -19.39
N PRO A 241 36.74 -1.83 -20.65
CA PRO A 241 35.87 -2.65 -21.48
C PRO A 241 35.56 -4.04 -20.91
N ARG A 242 36.44 -4.60 -20.06
CA ARG A 242 36.32 -5.90 -19.39
C ARG A 242 35.39 -5.84 -18.18
N TYR A 243 35.48 -4.76 -17.40
CA TYR A 243 34.53 -4.50 -16.30
C TYR A 243 33.11 -4.33 -16.85
N LEU A 244 32.96 -3.55 -17.92
CA LEU A 244 31.67 -3.34 -18.57
C LEU A 244 31.10 -4.63 -19.20
N ASP A 245 31.94 -5.52 -19.75
CA ASP A 245 31.49 -6.85 -20.19
C ASP A 245 31.04 -7.72 -18.99
N LEU A 246 31.82 -7.76 -17.91
CA LEU A 246 31.48 -8.49 -16.68
C LEU A 246 30.11 -8.07 -16.11
N ILE A 247 29.86 -6.78 -15.89
CA ILE A 247 28.59 -6.32 -15.31
C ILE A 247 27.42 -6.49 -16.28
N THR A 248 27.64 -6.32 -17.60
CA THR A 248 26.58 -6.53 -18.61
C THR A 248 26.16 -7.99 -18.66
N ARG A 249 27.13 -8.91 -18.66
CA ARG A 249 26.86 -10.35 -18.69
C ARG A 249 26.26 -10.83 -17.37
N GLY A 250 26.65 -10.22 -16.25
CA GLY A 250 26.03 -10.41 -14.93
C GLY A 250 24.55 -10.01 -14.90
N LEU A 251 24.23 -8.82 -15.41
CA LEU A 251 22.86 -8.32 -15.58
C LEU A 251 22.03 -9.28 -16.43
N LEU A 252 22.49 -9.60 -17.65
CA LEU A 252 21.76 -10.47 -18.55
C LEU A 252 21.57 -11.89 -17.97
N TRP A 253 22.51 -12.41 -17.20
CA TRP A 253 22.35 -13.71 -16.53
C TRP A 253 21.31 -13.66 -15.40
N ALA A 254 21.29 -12.57 -14.61
CA ALA A 254 20.30 -12.39 -13.55
C ALA A 254 18.86 -12.37 -14.11
N CYS A 255 18.66 -11.79 -15.30
CA CYS A 255 17.38 -11.74 -16.02
C CYS A 255 17.05 -13.00 -16.86
N ASP A 256 17.91 -14.03 -16.84
CA ASP A 256 17.83 -15.22 -17.71
C ASP A 256 17.86 -14.87 -19.23
N LYS A 257 18.52 -13.77 -19.60
CA LYS A 257 18.66 -13.24 -20.98
C LYS A 257 20.10 -13.24 -21.52
N LEU A 258 21.03 -13.99 -20.95
CA LEU A 258 22.42 -14.04 -21.46
C LEU A 258 22.51 -14.90 -22.74
N ASN A 259 22.12 -14.31 -23.86
CA ASN A 259 22.07 -14.93 -25.19
C ASN A 259 22.19 -13.87 -26.32
N ASP A 260 22.35 -14.32 -27.55
CA ASP A 260 22.61 -13.46 -28.73
C ASP A 260 21.46 -12.49 -29.07
N ASP A 261 20.24 -12.77 -28.61
CA ASP A 261 19.09 -11.87 -28.78
C ASP A 261 19.16 -10.64 -27.87
N TYR A 262 19.96 -10.70 -26.81
CA TYR A 262 20.21 -9.57 -25.91
C TYR A 262 21.67 -9.11 -25.89
N LEU A 263 22.64 -9.87 -26.40
CA LEU A 263 24.04 -9.45 -26.60
C LEU A 263 24.23 -8.61 -27.88
N ARG A 264 23.41 -7.56 -28.03
CA ARG A 264 23.44 -6.58 -29.13
C ARG A 264 23.10 -5.19 -28.59
N PRO A 265 23.63 -4.07 -29.11
CA PRO A 265 23.39 -2.75 -28.53
C PRO A 265 21.92 -2.32 -28.49
N TYR A 266 21.58 -1.50 -27.50
CA TYR A 266 20.35 -0.68 -27.46
C TYR A 266 20.66 0.74 -27.98
N ASP A 267 19.85 1.21 -28.93
CA ASP A 267 20.04 2.46 -29.67
C ASP A 267 18.95 3.52 -29.42
N GLY A 268 18.01 3.26 -28.51
CA GLY A 268 16.96 4.19 -28.11
C GLY A 268 17.31 5.08 -26.91
N ASP A 269 16.38 5.97 -26.56
CA ASP A 269 16.53 6.90 -25.43
C ASP A 269 16.44 6.23 -24.05
N GLN A 270 17.24 6.73 -23.10
CA GLN A 270 17.16 6.41 -21.67
C GLN A 270 16.61 7.62 -20.89
N GLN A 271 15.89 7.35 -19.80
CA GLN A 271 15.48 8.39 -18.85
C GLN A 271 16.60 8.63 -17.83
N VAL A 272 16.97 9.89 -17.59
CA VAL A 272 17.91 10.27 -16.53
C VAL A 272 17.22 11.22 -15.56
N THR A 273 17.08 10.78 -14.32
CA THR A 273 16.54 11.56 -13.21
C THR A 273 17.70 12.00 -12.31
N PHE A 274 17.95 13.31 -12.26
CA PHE A 274 18.95 13.91 -11.38
C PHE A 274 18.27 14.55 -10.17
N ILE A 275 18.79 14.29 -8.98
CA ILE A 275 18.33 14.87 -7.71
C ILE A 275 19.43 15.79 -7.17
N ASP A 276 19.24 17.10 -7.34
CA ASP A 276 20.13 18.13 -6.79
C ASP A 276 20.06 18.13 -5.26
N LYS A 277 21.22 17.97 -4.60
CA LYS A 277 21.34 18.00 -3.14
C LYS A 277 20.81 19.27 -2.46
N ARG A 278 20.57 20.35 -3.21
CA ARG A 278 20.02 21.63 -2.72
C ARG A 278 18.50 21.66 -2.74
N GLU A 279 17.85 21.03 -3.71
CA GLU A 279 16.39 21.11 -3.86
C GLU A 279 15.66 20.29 -2.78
N VAL A 280 16.22 19.15 -2.37
CA VAL A 280 15.67 18.32 -1.29
C VAL A 280 16.18 18.75 0.09
N THR A 281 16.16 20.06 0.36
CA THR A 281 16.53 20.64 1.67
C THR A 281 15.33 20.97 2.58
N SER A 282 14.16 20.35 2.37
CA SER A 282 13.12 20.28 3.43
C SER A 282 12.21 19.04 3.34
N THR A 283 12.48 18.02 4.17
CA THR A 283 11.48 17.04 4.65
C THR A 283 12.07 16.20 5.78
N ASN A 284 12.11 16.77 7.00
CA ASN A 284 11.98 16.02 8.26
C ASN A 284 11.92 16.98 9.46
N GLN A 285 10.90 16.80 10.30
CA GLN A 285 10.73 17.36 11.66
C GLN A 285 10.44 18.87 11.80
N GLN A 286 9.49 19.20 12.69
CA GLN A 286 9.41 20.53 13.32
C GLN A 286 10.50 20.56 14.39
N SER A 287 11.43 21.51 14.27
CA SER A 287 12.69 21.42 15.01
C SER A 287 12.56 21.87 16.47
N ILE A 288 12.61 20.89 17.38
CA ILE A 288 13.62 20.97 18.45
C ILE A 288 14.95 21.27 17.72
N GLY A 289 15.72 22.27 18.16
CA GLY A 289 16.76 22.92 17.34
C GLY A 289 17.81 21.97 16.71
N LYS A 290 18.69 22.47 15.84
CA LYS A 290 19.73 21.58 15.27
C LYS A 290 20.65 21.06 16.39
N ARG A 291 20.52 19.77 16.72
CA ARG A 291 21.30 19.06 17.73
C ARG A 291 22.79 19.43 17.68
N PRO A 292 23.39 19.96 18.77
CA PRO A 292 24.82 20.24 18.83
C PRO A 292 25.65 18.97 18.63
N ALA A 293 26.70 19.04 17.80
CA ALA A 293 27.62 17.92 17.63
C ALA A 293 28.36 17.63 18.96
N GLY A 294 28.36 16.37 19.40
CA GLY A 294 28.91 15.96 20.71
C GLY A 294 27.87 15.85 21.84
N SER A 295 26.69 16.45 21.68
CA SER A 295 25.63 16.45 22.71
C SER A 295 25.24 15.07 23.22
N THR A 296 25.01 14.96 24.53
CA THR A 296 24.58 13.74 25.21
C THR A 296 23.07 13.54 25.02
N LEU A 297 22.66 12.45 24.37
CA LEU A 297 21.24 12.10 24.26
C LEU A 297 20.66 11.69 25.62
N VAL A 298 19.47 12.20 25.93
CA VAL A 298 18.75 11.97 27.18
C VAL A 298 17.26 11.84 26.89
N TYR A 299 16.64 10.81 27.45
CA TYR A 299 15.18 10.69 27.50
C TYR A 299 14.68 11.43 28.74
N ALA A 300 13.76 12.37 28.54
CA ALA A 300 13.18 13.18 29.62
C ALA A 300 11.73 12.74 29.89
N GLU A 301 11.49 12.27 31.11
CA GLU A 301 10.18 11.92 31.65
C GLU A 301 9.85 12.87 32.81
N ALA A 302 8.58 13.20 33.02
CA ALA A 302 8.16 14.03 34.14
C ALA A 302 6.96 13.44 34.87
N SER A 303 6.83 13.71 36.17
CA SER A 303 5.68 13.29 36.99
C SER A 303 4.34 13.85 36.51
N SER A 304 4.38 14.91 35.70
CA SER A 304 3.26 15.62 35.09
C SER A 304 3.81 16.65 34.10
N THR A 305 3.01 17.07 33.12
CA THR A 305 3.42 18.01 32.06
C THR A 305 2.26 18.94 31.70
N GLN A 306 2.46 20.24 31.83
CA GLN A 306 1.54 21.25 31.29
C GLN A 306 1.58 21.22 29.75
N GLN A 307 0.41 21.32 29.11
CA GLN A 307 0.28 21.40 27.65
C GLN A 307 1.20 22.51 27.07
N GLY A 308 2.01 22.15 26.06
CA GLY A 308 2.99 23.05 25.44
C GLY A 308 4.32 23.24 26.21
N HIS A 309 4.48 22.63 27.39
CA HIS A 309 5.71 22.68 28.19
C HIS A 309 6.21 21.26 28.59
N PRO A 310 6.48 20.37 27.62
CA PRO A 310 6.91 19.00 27.86
C PRO A 310 8.33 18.87 28.43
N ALA A 311 8.65 17.69 28.97
CA ALA A 311 9.89 17.39 29.68
C ALA A 311 11.17 17.64 28.83
N GLN A 312 11.06 17.49 27.50
CA GLN A 312 12.13 17.73 26.53
C GLN A 312 12.62 19.19 26.53
N HIS A 313 11.73 20.16 26.80
CA HIS A 313 12.07 21.60 26.92
C HIS A 313 12.84 21.95 28.21
N ALA A 314 13.39 20.96 28.92
CA ALA A 314 14.36 21.18 29.98
C ALA A 314 15.79 20.80 29.57
N ILE A 315 15.99 20.29 28.34
CA ILE A 315 17.25 19.77 27.81
C ILE A 315 17.44 20.04 26.30
N ASP A 316 16.63 20.91 25.70
CA ASP A 316 16.65 21.23 24.25
C ASP A 316 17.64 22.35 23.87
N GLY A 317 18.38 22.90 24.85
CA GLY A 317 19.33 23.99 24.65
C GLY A 317 18.68 25.37 24.47
N ASP A 318 17.35 25.49 24.40
CA ASP A 318 16.65 26.77 24.25
C ASP A 318 16.15 27.27 25.60
N ARG A 319 16.86 28.28 26.11
CA ARG A 319 16.62 28.85 27.43
C ARG A 319 15.31 29.64 27.52
N GLU A 320 14.65 29.92 26.39
CA GLU A 320 13.33 30.55 26.34
C GLU A 320 12.18 29.54 26.37
N THR A 321 12.41 28.25 26.05
CA THR A 321 11.45 27.17 26.34
C THR A 321 11.49 26.76 27.82
N ARG A 322 10.67 25.78 28.21
CA ARG A 322 10.63 25.15 29.54
C ARG A 322 9.82 23.87 29.58
N TRP A 323 10.22 22.92 30.43
CA TRP A 323 9.29 21.98 31.05
C TRP A 323 8.49 22.70 32.15
N CYS A 324 7.23 22.33 32.32
CA CYS A 324 6.41 22.74 33.44
C CYS A 324 5.55 21.56 33.92
N ALA A 325 5.55 21.27 35.21
CA ALA A 325 4.63 20.31 35.82
C ALA A 325 3.16 20.74 35.64
N ASP A 326 2.23 19.78 35.60
CA ASP A 326 0.81 20.12 35.45
C ASP A 326 0.20 20.43 36.83
N GLY A 327 0.16 21.73 37.15
CA GLY A 327 -0.41 22.24 38.39
C GLY A 327 0.61 22.65 39.48
N PRO A 328 0.11 23.29 40.58
CA PRO A 328 0.92 23.81 41.67
C PRO A 328 1.37 22.76 42.71
N GLN A 329 1.10 21.47 42.49
CA GLN A 329 1.36 20.40 43.43
C GLN A 329 2.87 20.12 43.58
N TYR A 330 3.27 19.78 44.81
CA TYR A 330 4.63 19.32 45.13
C TYR A 330 4.55 18.06 46.01
N PRO A 331 5.50 17.10 45.89
CA PRO A 331 6.64 17.14 44.97
C PRO A 331 6.25 16.88 43.51
N ALA A 332 7.01 17.47 42.59
CA ALA A 332 6.94 17.19 41.15
C ALA A 332 8.38 16.98 40.65
N SER A 333 8.58 16.08 39.69
CA SER A 333 9.93 15.63 39.31
C SER A 333 10.13 15.48 37.81
N LEU A 334 11.32 15.88 37.36
CA LEU A 334 11.87 15.60 36.04
C LEU A 334 12.91 14.47 36.19
N THR A 335 12.75 13.39 35.43
CA THR A 335 13.69 12.25 35.37
C THR A 335 14.38 12.25 34.01
N LEU A 336 15.70 12.22 34.04
CA LEU A 336 16.59 12.16 32.88
C LEU A 336 17.22 10.77 32.81
N GLN A 337 16.94 10.02 31.74
CA GLN A 337 17.50 8.70 31.47
C GLN A 337 18.58 8.77 30.37
N PHE A 338 19.71 8.11 30.61
CA PHE A 338 20.85 8.07 29.69
C PHE A 338 20.93 6.69 29.01
N GLU A 339 21.39 6.64 27.75
CA GLU A 339 21.60 5.38 27.02
C GLU A 339 22.71 4.52 27.65
N GLN A 340 23.70 5.15 28.27
CA GLN A 340 24.81 4.50 28.98
C GLN A 340 25.02 5.17 30.35
N PRO A 341 25.56 4.46 31.37
CA PRO A 341 25.79 5.06 32.68
C PRO A 341 26.82 6.19 32.63
N VAL A 342 26.40 7.42 32.92
CA VAL A 342 27.23 8.64 32.89
C VAL A 342 27.73 8.99 34.28
N LYS A 343 28.97 9.50 34.41
CA LYS A 343 29.47 10.03 35.68
C LYS A 343 29.14 11.51 35.80
N VAL A 344 28.26 11.86 36.74
CA VAL A 344 27.89 13.24 37.05
C VAL A 344 28.71 13.75 38.24
N GLU A 345 29.30 14.93 38.10
CA GLU A 345 30.14 15.60 39.10
C GLU A 345 29.55 16.96 39.52
N ALA A 346 28.83 17.64 38.61
CA ALA A 346 28.10 18.87 38.90
C ALA A 346 26.81 18.98 38.07
N ILE A 347 25.87 19.80 38.56
CA ILE A 347 24.59 20.11 37.92
C ILE A 347 24.30 21.62 37.93
N ARG A 348 23.68 22.13 36.86
CA ARG A 348 23.11 23.46 36.77
C ARG A 348 21.63 23.34 36.41
N LEU A 349 20.78 24.08 37.11
CA LEU A 349 19.35 24.15 36.84
C LEU A 349 18.97 25.61 36.57
N LEU A 350 18.46 25.90 35.36
CA LEU A 350 17.82 27.16 35.05
C LEU A 350 16.33 27.01 35.35
N TRP A 351 15.92 27.42 36.54
CA TRP A 351 14.50 27.48 36.90
C TRP A 351 13.78 28.57 36.10
N GLU A 352 12.48 28.37 35.86
CA GLU A 352 11.62 29.35 35.17
C GLU A 352 11.66 30.73 35.84
N SER A 353 11.60 30.73 37.18
CA SER A 353 11.43 31.92 37.99
C SER A 353 12.74 32.38 38.62
N ARG A 354 12.95 33.71 38.66
CA ARG A 354 14.08 34.35 39.37
C ARG A 354 13.87 34.39 40.90
N ARG A 355 13.38 33.29 41.48
CA ARG A 355 13.10 33.09 42.91
C ARG A 355 13.48 31.67 43.32
N ALA A 356 13.81 31.48 44.60
CA ALA A 356 14.30 30.19 45.09
C ALA A 356 13.25 29.08 44.94
N TYR A 357 13.61 28.02 44.24
CA TYR A 357 12.94 26.72 44.31
C TYR A 357 13.66 25.85 45.34
N GLN A 358 12.91 25.02 46.06
CA GLN A 358 13.41 23.97 46.93
C GLN A 358 13.32 22.64 46.19
N TYR A 359 14.40 21.86 46.15
CA TYR A 359 14.47 20.64 45.35
C TYR A 359 15.53 19.66 45.90
N GLN A 360 15.50 18.43 45.42
CA GLN A 360 16.56 17.43 45.56
C GLN A 360 17.01 16.95 44.18
N VAL A 361 18.25 16.49 44.07
CA VAL A 361 18.76 15.77 42.89
C VAL A 361 19.19 14.38 43.35
N GLU A 362 18.68 13.37 42.66
CA GLU A 362 18.81 11.96 43.01
C GLU A 362 19.36 11.19 41.80
N GLY A 363 20.20 10.19 42.03
CA GLY A 363 20.81 9.36 41.01
C GLY A 363 20.47 7.89 41.17
N SER A 364 20.40 7.15 40.06
CA SER A 364 20.09 5.72 40.05
C SER A 364 20.76 5.02 38.87
N THR A 365 21.20 3.79 39.06
CA THR A 365 21.73 2.91 37.99
C THR A 365 20.65 2.00 37.38
N ASP A 366 19.53 1.78 38.08
CA ASP A 366 18.47 0.82 37.75
C ASP A 366 17.08 1.44 37.58
N GLY A 367 16.93 2.74 37.86
CA GLY A 367 15.66 3.50 37.86
C GLY A 367 14.78 3.27 39.10
N LYS A 368 15.19 2.38 40.01
CA LYS A 368 14.37 1.87 41.13
C LYS A 368 14.99 2.24 42.48
N THR A 369 16.30 2.09 42.59
CA THR A 369 17.11 2.38 43.77
C THR A 369 17.75 3.76 43.61
N TRP A 370 17.40 4.71 44.48
CA TRP A 370 17.78 6.12 44.33
C TRP A 370 18.72 6.58 45.45
N GLN A 371 19.86 7.15 45.06
CA GLN A 371 20.82 7.82 45.95
C GLN A 371 20.61 9.34 45.89
N LEU A 372 20.52 10.01 47.04
CA LEU A 372 20.51 11.47 47.11
C LEU A 372 21.89 12.03 46.75
N LEU A 373 21.97 12.84 45.69
CA LEU A 373 23.23 13.43 45.18
C LEU A 373 23.38 14.90 45.59
N LEU A 374 22.29 15.65 45.71
CA LEU A 374 22.27 17.04 46.17
C LEU A 374 20.95 17.35 46.88
N ASP A 375 21.01 17.92 48.09
CA ASP A 375 19.82 18.40 48.81
C ASP A 375 19.77 19.94 48.83
N ARG A 376 18.67 20.49 48.30
CA ARG A 376 18.31 21.91 48.36
C ARG A 376 16.87 22.11 48.86
N SER A 377 16.32 21.15 49.60
CA SER A 377 14.95 21.18 50.17
C SER A 377 14.72 22.37 51.12
N ASN A 378 15.80 22.91 51.69
CA ASN A 378 15.76 24.08 52.59
C ASN A 378 16.31 25.37 51.95
N ALA A 379 16.49 25.41 50.62
CA ALA A 379 17.01 26.58 49.93
C ALA A 379 16.14 27.83 50.13
N ARG A 380 16.80 28.99 50.19
CA ARG A 380 16.20 30.34 50.36
C ARG A 380 16.71 31.37 49.35
N GLU A 381 17.65 30.99 48.50
CA GLU A 381 18.35 31.85 47.55
C GLU A 381 18.28 31.29 46.12
N VAL A 382 18.51 32.15 45.12
CA VAL A 382 18.51 31.74 43.69
C VAL A 382 19.91 31.33 43.28
N ILE A 383 20.09 30.07 42.89
CA ILE A 383 21.37 29.53 42.45
C ILE A 383 21.36 29.43 40.92
N ALA A 384 21.93 30.43 40.25
CA ALA A 384 21.99 30.51 38.78
C ALA A 384 23.26 29.87 38.16
N GLY A 385 24.17 29.39 39.01
CA GLY A 385 25.44 28.79 38.63
C GLY A 385 25.44 27.25 38.68
N GLU A 386 26.53 26.67 38.20
CA GLU A 386 26.88 25.26 38.38
C GLU A 386 27.05 24.93 39.88
N GLN A 387 26.61 23.75 40.30
CA GLN A 387 26.76 23.23 41.65
C GLN A 387 27.44 21.86 41.61
N ALA A 388 28.61 21.74 42.22
CA ALA A 388 29.25 20.45 42.47
C ALA A 388 28.37 19.57 43.36
N LEU A 389 28.29 18.28 43.02
CA LEU A 389 27.61 17.28 43.84
C LEU A 389 28.53 16.90 45.03
N PRO A 390 28.05 16.92 46.28
CA PRO A 390 28.78 16.40 47.45
C PRO A 390 29.31 14.97 47.31
N THR A 391 28.75 14.18 46.38
CA THR A 391 29.33 12.91 45.93
C THR A 391 29.08 12.76 44.43
N ALA A 392 30.14 12.73 43.64
CA ALA A 392 30.06 12.40 42.22
C ALA A 392 29.65 10.94 42.05
N ALA A 393 28.71 10.66 41.14
CA ALA A 393 28.09 9.35 40.98
C ALA A 393 27.97 8.95 39.51
N THR A 394 28.10 7.65 39.24
CA THR A 394 27.75 7.06 37.94
C THR A 394 26.28 6.65 37.96
N VAL A 395 25.50 7.16 37.01
CA VAL A 395 24.04 7.03 36.97
C VAL A 395 23.55 6.69 35.57
N SER A 396 22.51 5.86 35.48
CA SER A 396 21.73 5.63 34.25
C SER A 396 20.46 6.49 34.24
N HIS A 397 20.02 6.98 35.40
CA HIS A 397 18.88 7.87 35.60
C HIS A 397 19.23 8.95 36.64
N LEU A 398 18.85 10.20 36.38
CA LEU A 398 18.99 11.33 37.30
C LEU A 398 17.64 12.02 37.46
N ARG A 399 17.13 12.12 38.69
CA ARG A 399 15.83 12.73 39.02
C ARG A 399 16.03 14.05 39.75
N ILE A 400 15.39 15.10 39.26
CA ILE A 400 15.32 16.42 39.87
C ILE A 400 13.92 16.56 40.48
N THR A 401 13.83 16.40 41.79
CA THR A 401 12.56 16.43 42.54
C THR A 401 12.36 17.80 43.18
N GLY A 402 11.50 18.63 42.58
CA GLY A 402 11.01 19.85 43.21
C GLY A 402 10.20 19.54 44.47
N LYS A 403 10.39 20.31 45.54
CA LYS A 403 9.73 20.18 46.86
C LYS A 403 8.87 21.38 47.22
N SER A 404 9.23 22.59 46.76
CA SER A 404 8.39 23.79 46.85
C SER A 404 8.86 24.85 45.85
N GLY A 405 7.90 25.58 45.27
CA GLY A 405 8.13 26.72 44.38
C GLY A 405 7.80 28.08 45.01
N PRO A 406 8.09 29.18 44.30
CA PRO A 406 7.84 30.53 44.79
C PRO A 406 6.34 30.88 44.76
N ARG A 407 5.72 31.03 45.95
CA ARG A 407 4.31 31.46 46.16
C ARG A 407 3.28 30.71 45.29
N GLY A 408 3.35 29.38 45.26
CA GLY A 408 2.39 28.55 44.50
C GLY A 408 2.66 28.45 42.99
N GLY A 409 3.80 28.97 42.52
CA GLY A 409 4.28 28.68 41.17
C GLY A 409 4.58 27.19 40.97
N TRP A 410 4.25 26.70 39.77
CA TRP A 410 4.39 25.29 39.37
C TRP A 410 5.86 24.90 39.23
N CYS A 411 6.18 23.60 39.28
CA CYS A 411 7.56 23.15 39.14
C CYS A 411 8.00 23.27 37.67
N SER A 412 8.85 24.24 37.34
CA SER A 412 9.21 24.53 35.95
C SER A 412 10.70 24.84 35.76
N ILE A 413 11.32 24.15 34.80
CA ILE A 413 12.75 24.17 34.50
C ILE A 413 12.91 24.50 33.00
N ARG A 414 13.77 25.49 32.71
CA ARG A 414 14.13 25.96 31.35
C ARG A 414 15.34 25.23 30.79
N GLU A 415 16.27 24.78 31.64
CA GLU A 415 17.50 24.12 31.20
C GLU A 415 18.11 23.29 32.34
N VAL A 416 18.63 22.11 32.00
CA VAL A 416 19.40 21.21 32.87
C VAL A 416 20.74 20.94 32.20
N SER A 417 21.80 21.53 32.74
CA SER A 417 23.17 21.22 32.30
C SER A 417 23.84 20.32 33.32
N LEU A 418 24.43 19.21 32.86
CA LEU A 418 25.24 18.31 33.67
C LEU A 418 26.72 18.42 33.28
N LYS A 419 27.60 17.99 34.19
CA LYS A 419 29.04 18.03 33.98
C LYS A 419 29.72 16.84 34.61
N GLY A 420 30.65 16.27 33.86
CA GLY A 420 31.51 15.14 34.24
C GLY A 420 32.18 14.54 33.00
N PRO A 421 33.03 13.52 33.15
CA PRO A 421 33.73 12.91 32.02
C PRO A 421 32.77 12.33 30.98
N GLY A 422 32.87 12.81 29.73
CA GLY A 422 32.04 12.37 28.61
C GLY A 422 30.64 12.99 28.53
N LEU A 423 30.30 13.94 29.42
CA LEU A 423 29.08 14.73 29.32
C LEU A 423 29.32 16.04 28.55
N ASP A 424 28.46 16.31 27.59
CA ASP A 424 28.34 17.59 26.87
C ASP A 424 26.92 18.15 27.17
N THR A 425 26.53 19.20 26.44
CA THR A 425 25.17 19.71 26.29
C THR A 425 24.19 18.54 26.17
N LEU A 426 23.16 18.52 27.01
CA LEU A 426 22.11 17.49 26.92
C LEU A 426 21.27 17.73 25.67
N TRP A 427 20.59 16.68 25.20
CA TRP A 427 19.68 16.78 24.06
C TRP A 427 18.53 15.76 24.18
N PRO A 428 17.27 16.16 23.92
CA PRO A 428 16.15 15.24 24.06
C PRO A 428 16.15 14.14 22.99
N ALA A 429 15.74 12.97 23.42
CA ALA A 429 15.31 11.89 22.53
C ALA A 429 13.94 11.35 22.97
N GLY A 430 13.19 10.84 22.00
CA GLY A 430 12.08 9.91 22.21
C GLY A 430 12.60 8.50 22.52
N ARG A 431 11.69 7.51 22.52
CA ARG A 431 11.99 6.14 22.94
C ARG A 431 11.27 5.13 22.06
N ASP A 432 12.01 4.16 21.55
CA ASP A 432 11.48 3.04 20.79
C ASP A 432 10.69 2.08 21.70
N ALA A 433 9.48 1.71 21.25
CA ALA A 433 8.52 0.98 22.06
C ALA A 433 8.86 -0.51 22.26
N GLN A 434 9.65 -1.10 21.36
CA GLN A 434 9.98 -2.53 21.40
C GLN A 434 11.34 -2.82 22.07
N SER A 435 12.34 -1.98 21.83
CA SER A 435 13.71 -2.15 22.35
C SER A 435 14.08 -1.21 23.50
N GLY A 436 13.27 -0.17 23.75
CA GLY A 436 13.51 0.83 24.81
C GLY A 436 14.68 1.79 24.54
N LYS A 437 15.32 1.72 23.36
CA LYS A 437 16.40 2.62 22.91
C LYS A 437 15.88 4.02 22.60
N LEU A 438 16.79 4.98 22.48
CA LEU A 438 16.45 6.39 22.29
C LEU A 438 16.57 6.83 20.82
N THR A 439 15.59 7.59 20.32
CA THR A 439 15.44 7.98 18.91
C THR A 439 14.90 9.42 18.76
N GLU A 440 15.19 10.13 17.66
CA GLU A 440 14.74 11.52 17.48
C GLU A 440 13.23 11.63 17.17
N ALA A 441 12.57 12.64 17.76
CA ALA A 441 11.13 12.84 17.64
C ALA A 441 10.74 13.54 16.32
N ALA A 442 9.88 12.92 15.52
CA ALA A 442 9.42 13.48 14.25
C ALA A 442 8.30 14.53 14.43
N GLY A 443 8.25 15.50 13.53
CA GLY A 443 7.22 16.55 13.47
C GLY A 443 6.31 16.42 12.24
N ASN A 444 5.20 17.16 12.29
CA ASN A 444 4.03 16.98 11.42
C ASN A 444 4.31 17.07 9.91
N ALA A 445 4.21 15.94 9.19
CA ALA A 445 4.39 15.87 7.74
C ALA A 445 3.28 16.57 6.93
N TYR A 446 2.10 16.80 7.53
CA TYR A 446 0.90 17.23 6.80
C TYR A 446 0.72 18.75 6.72
N GLU A 447 1.53 19.53 7.43
CA GLU A 447 1.40 21.00 7.57
C GLU A 447 1.36 21.76 6.23
N LYS A 448 2.08 21.27 5.19
CA LYS A 448 2.04 21.83 3.83
C LYS A 448 0.90 21.30 2.95
N ARG A 449 0.35 20.12 3.27
CA ARG A 449 -0.69 19.40 2.50
C ARG A 449 -2.12 19.78 2.91
N GLY A 450 -2.26 20.46 4.04
CA GLY A 450 -3.55 20.89 4.62
C GLY A 450 -4.26 19.83 5.47
N ASN A 451 -3.92 18.55 5.28
CA ASN A 451 -4.34 17.46 6.17
C ASN A 451 -3.73 17.59 7.59
N VAL A 452 -4.21 16.75 8.51
CA VAL A 452 -3.63 16.56 9.84
C VAL A 452 -3.19 15.11 10.01
N GLN A 453 -2.17 14.86 10.86
CA GLN A 453 -1.81 13.50 11.25
C GLN A 453 -2.94 12.88 12.08
N PRO A 454 -3.46 11.69 11.71
CA PRO A 454 -4.49 11.01 12.49
C PRO A 454 -4.00 10.69 13.90
N ARG A 455 -4.88 10.90 14.87
CA ARG A 455 -4.72 10.50 16.27
C ARG A 455 -6.11 10.31 16.89
N ILE A 456 -6.26 9.42 17.85
CA ILE A 456 -7.50 9.29 18.61
C ILE A 456 -7.61 10.46 19.58
N GLU A 457 -8.74 11.16 19.53
CA GLU A 457 -9.17 12.13 20.54
C GLU A 457 -10.60 11.72 20.94
N PRO A 458 -10.79 11.06 22.11
CA PRO A 458 -12.12 10.62 22.54
C PRO A 458 -13.08 11.78 22.69
N LEU A 459 -14.29 11.63 22.15
CA LEU A 459 -15.34 12.64 22.25
C LEU A 459 -15.92 12.69 23.67
N SER A 460 -16.24 13.89 24.17
CA SER A 460 -17.10 14.00 25.35
C SER A 460 -18.51 13.49 25.03
N PRO A 461 -19.27 13.01 26.03
CA PRO A 461 -20.66 12.59 25.83
C PRO A 461 -21.54 13.67 25.19
N GLU A 462 -21.27 14.95 25.45
CA GLU A 462 -21.97 16.08 24.84
C GLU A 462 -21.56 16.32 23.38
N GLN A 463 -20.32 16.00 22.99
CA GLN A 463 -19.85 16.07 21.61
C GLN A 463 -20.43 14.94 20.77
N GLU A 464 -20.37 13.69 21.27
CA GLU A 464 -21.00 12.55 20.61
C GLU A 464 -22.52 12.74 20.50
N ALA A 465 -23.20 13.08 21.61
CA ALA A 465 -24.63 13.36 21.60
C ALA A 465 -25.02 14.63 20.83
N LYS A 466 -24.07 15.44 20.34
CA LYS A 466 -24.34 16.50 19.35
C LYS A 466 -24.39 15.91 17.94
N ILE A 467 -23.47 15.00 17.58
CA ILE A 467 -23.43 14.33 16.27
C ILE A 467 -24.65 13.41 16.12
N LEU A 468 -24.89 12.54 17.12
CA LEU A 468 -25.98 11.57 17.09
C LEU A 468 -27.40 12.20 17.06
N ARG A 469 -27.55 13.50 17.32
CA ARG A 469 -28.84 14.22 17.12
C ARG A 469 -29.32 14.23 15.69
N GLU A 470 -28.42 14.16 14.72
CA GLU A 470 -28.74 14.12 13.29
C GLU A 470 -28.80 12.68 12.75
N VAL A 471 -28.53 11.67 13.59
CA VAL A 471 -28.58 10.25 13.26
C VAL A 471 -29.94 9.63 13.67
N ARG A 472 -30.58 8.85 12.81
CA ARG A 472 -31.73 8.00 13.15
C ARG A 472 -31.49 6.56 12.72
N ILE A 473 -31.91 5.63 13.57
CA ILE A 473 -31.82 4.18 13.38
C ILE A 473 -33.15 3.54 13.83
N PRO A 474 -33.49 2.33 13.34
CA PRO A 474 -34.63 1.56 13.82
C PRO A 474 -34.53 1.16 15.30
N ASP A 475 -35.68 0.79 15.86
CA ASP A 475 -35.73 0.06 17.13
C ASP A 475 -34.95 -1.27 17.04
N GLY A 476 -34.40 -1.70 18.17
CA GLY A 476 -33.50 -2.85 18.26
C GLY A 476 -32.00 -2.51 18.12
N PHE A 477 -31.64 -1.35 17.59
CA PHE A 477 -30.24 -0.94 17.35
C PHE A 477 -29.78 0.21 18.25
N VAL A 478 -28.46 0.31 18.45
CA VAL A 478 -27.77 1.45 19.10
C VAL A 478 -26.69 1.98 18.16
N ALA A 479 -26.46 3.30 18.17
CA ALA A 479 -25.42 3.96 17.38
C ALA A 479 -24.39 4.66 18.28
N THR A 480 -23.12 4.58 17.87
CA THR A 480 -21.97 5.32 18.42
C THR A 480 -21.26 6.08 17.31
N VAL A 481 -20.52 7.14 17.64
CA VAL A 481 -19.59 7.78 16.69
C VAL A 481 -18.25 7.04 16.75
N PHE A 482 -18.09 6.07 15.85
CA PHE A 482 -16.91 5.22 15.77
C PHE A 482 -15.61 6.03 15.63
N ALA A 483 -15.61 7.03 14.74
CA ALA A 483 -14.48 7.94 14.58
C ALA A 483 -14.91 9.30 14.01
N ALA A 484 -14.20 10.36 14.39
CA ALA A 484 -14.37 11.72 13.91
C ALA A 484 -13.00 12.42 13.78
N PRO A 485 -12.90 13.60 13.15
CA PRO A 485 -11.66 14.37 13.11
C PRO A 485 -11.14 14.66 14.53
N PRO A 486 -9.83 14.52 14.79
CA PRO A 486 -8.74 14.27 13.83
C PRO A 486 -8.45 12.79 13.53
N ALA A 487 -9.14 11.82 14.15
CA ALA A 487 -8.89 10.39 13.93
C ALA A 487 -9.18 9.93 12.50
N VAL A 488 -10.23 10.50 11.88
CA VAL A 488 -10.57 10.31 10.47
C VAL A 488 -11.15 11.60 9.89
N ASN A 489 -10.91 11.88 8.61
CA ASN A 489 -11.54 13.00 7.92
C ASN A 489 -11.82 12.66 6.45
N TYR A 490 -12.83 13.31 5.87
CA TYR A 490 -13.32 13.06 4.50
C TYR A 490 -13.55 11.56 4.16
N PRO A 491 -14.26 10.76 5.00
CA PRO A 491 -14.47 9.34 4.72
C PRO A 491 -15.34 9.14 3.48
N VAL A 492 -14.77 8.61 2.39
CA VAL A 492 -15.42 8.44 1.07
C VAL A 492 -16.04 7.05 0.93
N PHE A 493 -15.30 6.04 1.35
CA PHE A 493 -15.66 4.63 1.34
C PHE A 493 -15.08 3.97 2.59
N VAL A 494 -15.67 2.85 3.02
CA VAL A 494 -15.25 2.05 4.18
C VAL A 494 -15.22 0.56 3.83
N ALA A 495 -14.23 -0.17 4.35
CA ALA A 495 -14.22 -1.63 4.33
C ALA A 495 -14.02 -2.16 5.75
N ALA A 496 -15.00 -2.93 6.22
CA ALA A 496 -14.96 -3.64 7.49
C ALA A 496 -14.34 -5.03 7.28
N THR A 497 -13.21 -5.29 7.92
CA THR A 497 -12.70 -6.66 8.04
C THR A 497 -13.69 -7.52 8.84
N VAL A 498 -13.51 -8.85 8.83
CA VAL A 498 -14.40 -9.76 9.58
C VAL A 498 -14.39 -9.48 11.09
N ASP A 499 -13.31 -8.93 11.66
CA ASP A 499 -13.20 -8.55 13.08
C ASP A 499 -13.64 -7.12 13.42
N GLY A 500 -13.99 -6.30 12.43
CA GLY A 500 -14.40 -4.91 12.58
C GLY A 500 -13.28 -3.89 12.67
N THR A 501 -12.01 -4.28 12.47
CA THR A 501 -10.97 -3.37 11.99
C THR A 501 -11.48 -2.72 10.70
N LEU A 502 -11.47 -1.39 10.65
CA LEU A 502 -12.08 -0.62 9.56
C LEU A 502 -11.00 0.10 8.77
N PHE A 503 -11.02 -0.07 7.45
CA PHE A 503 -10.23 0.74 6.52
C PHE A 503 -11.12 1.82 5.90
N VAL A 504 -10.58 3.01 5.68
CA VAL A 504 -11.35 4.19 5.26
C VAL A 504 -10.60 4.96 4.18
N SER A 505 -11.21 5.11 3.01
CA SER A 505 -10.74 6.07 2.00
C SER A 505 -10.98 7.49 2.49
N SER A 506 -9.93 8.31 2.56
CA SER A 506 -9.95 9.69 3.05
C SER A 506 -9.46 10.61 1.94
N ASP A 507 -10.37 11.36 1.28
CA ASP A 507 -10.02 12.24 0.16
C ASP A 507 -10.39 13.71 0.41
N GLY A 508 -9.38 14.53 0.71
CA GLY A 508 -9.52 15.97 0.87
C GLY A 508 -9.83 16.75 -0.42
N ASN A 509 -9.87 16.12 -1.60
CA ASN A 509 -10.21 16.80 -2.85
C ASN A 509 -11.72 16.99 -3.08
N GLY A 510 -12.59 16.21 -2.43
CA GLY A 510 -14.02 16.22 -2.76
C GLY A 510 -14.30 15.52 -4.11
N SER A 511 -15.33 15.97 -4.85
CA SER A 511 -15.55 15.45 -6.22
C SER A 511 -14.76 16.22 -7.29
N LEU A 512 -14.40 17.50 -7.05
CA LEU A 512 -13.86 18.38 -8.10
C LEU A 512 -12.41 18.84 -7.88
N GLY A 513 -11.87 18.67 -6.67
CA GLY A 513 -10.45 18.94 -6.38
C GLY A 513 -9.51 18.00 -7.12
N ARG A 514 -8.26 18.44 -7.30
CA ARG A 514 -7.18 17.73 -8.01
C ARG A 514 -5.79 18.04 -7.44
N GLN A 515 -5.71 18.39 -6.15
CA GLN A 515 -4.44 18.68 -5.50
C GLN A 515 -3.83 17.39 -4.97
N GLU A 516 -2.58 17.15 -5.33
CA GLU A 516 -1.79 15.98 -4.94
C GLU A 516 -1.54 15.94 -3.41
N GLU A 517 -1.21 14.76 -2.91
CA GLU A 517 -0.90 14.45 -1.51
C GLU A 517 -2.04 14.76 -0.50
N ARG A 518 -3.29 14.71 -0.96
CA ARG A 518 -4.50 14.92 -0.14
C ARG A 518 -5.27 13.65 0.18
N GLY A 519 -5.16 12.62 -0.68
CA GLY A 519 -5.77 11.33 -0.44
C GLY A 519 -4.91 10.41 0.44
N ARG A 520 -5.57 9.52 1.17
CA ARG A 520 -4.95 8.45 1.97
C ARG A 520 -5.98 7.38 2.34
N VAL A 521 -5.51 6.20 2.76
CA VAL A 521 -6.33 5.24 3.51
C VAL A 521 -5.96 5.33 4.99
N ILE A 522 -6.98 5.39 5.86
CA ILE A 522 -6.82 5.33 7.32
C ILE A 522 -7.34 3.98 7.82
N ARG A 523 -6.58 3.31 8.68
CA ARG A 523 -6.99 2.12 9.42
C ARG A 523 -7.41 2.52 10.83
N LEU A 524 -8.57 2.04 11.28
CA LEU A 524 -9.16 2.27 12.59
C LEU A 524 -9.41 0.93 13.31
N ARG A 525 -9.27 0.88 14.64
CA ARG A 525 -9.67 -0.28 15.47
C ARG A 525 -10.40 0.14 16.73
N ASP A 526 -11.49 -0.56 17.00
CA ASP A 526 -12.17 -0.72 18.30
C ASP A 526 -11.48 -1.92 18.99
N LEU A 527 -10.89 -1.70 20.16
CA LEU A 527 -10.05 -2.68 20.86
C LEU A 527 -10.70 -3.26 22.13
N ASP A 528 -11.77 -2.65 22.65
CA ASP A 528 -12.50 -3.15 23.83
C ASP A 528 -13.95 -3.58 23.58
N GLY A 529 -14.53 -3.23 22.42
CA GLY A 529 -15.87 -3.59 21.96
C GLY A 529 -16.95 -2.53 22.20
N ASP A 530 -16.63 -1.35 22.77
CA ASP A 530 -17.62 -0.33 23.10
C ASP A 530 -18.29 0.32 21.88
N GLY A 531 -17.61 0.33 20.71
CA GLY A 531 -18.06 0.91 19.46
C GLY A 531 -17.42 2.24 19.07
N HIS A 532 -16.34 2.66 19.74
CA HIS A 532 -15.44 3.76 19.38
C HIS A 532 -14.08 3.22 18.90
N ALA A 533 -13.27 4.05 18.22
CA ALA A 533 -11.94 3.65 17.75
C ALA A 533 -10.83 4.07 18.74
N ASP A 534 -10.12 3.09 19.30
CA ASP A 534 -8.95 3.23 20.18
C ASP A 534 -7.62 3.43 19.45
N GLU A 535 -7.55 3.00 18.18
CA GLU A 535 -6.36 3.14 17.34
C GLU A 535 -6.70 3.74 15.98
N THR A 536 -5.82 4.63 15.49
CA THR A 536 -5.82 5.10 14.11
C THR A 536 -4.39 5.09 13.54
N LYS A 537 -4.24 4.64 12.29
CA LYS A 537 -3.00 4.72 11.50
C LYS A 537 -3.30 5.17 10.07
N VAL A 538 -2.36 5.86 9.42
CA VAL A 538 -2.38 6.01 7.95
C VAL A 538 -1.84 4.72 7.36
N PHE A 539 -2.69 3.96 6.67
CA PHE A 539 -2.32 2.69 6.04
C PHE A 539 -1.50 2.91 4.77
N CYS A 540 -1.91 3.86 3.93
CA CYS A 540 -1.14 4.34 2.78
C CYS A 540 -1.51 5.78 2.41
N GLU A 541 -0.59 6.49 1.75
CA GLU A 541 -0.85 7.80 1.14
C GLU A 541 -1.02 7.62 -0.38
N VAL A 542 -2.16 8.06 -0.93
CA VAL A 542 -2.54 7.84 -2.32
C VAL A 542 -3.73 8.75 -2.66
N ASP A 543 -3.65 9.50 -3.76
CA ASP A 543 -4.71 10.45 -4.15
C ASP A 543 -5.92 9.75 -4.79
N ALA A 544 -7.08 10.43 -4.74
CA ALA A 544 -8.37 9.92 -5.21
C ALA A 544 -8.79 8.53 -4.65
N PRO A 545 -8.60 8.18 -3.36
CA PRO A 545 -9.00 6.86 -2.86
C PRO A 545 -10.54 6.72 -2.92
N ARG A 546 -11.02 5.71 -3.66
CA ARG A 546 -12.45 5.37 -3.85
C ARG A 546 -12.78 4.07 -3.13
N GLY A 547 -13.47 3.13 -3.77
CA GLY A 547 -13.82 1.84 -3.18
C GLY A 547 -12.61 1.02 -2.80
N LEU A 548 -12.76 0.25 -1.72
CA LEU A 548 -11.72 -0.56 -1.14
C LEU A 548 -12.29 -1.91 -0.64
N VAL A 549 -11.48 -2.96 -0.70
CA VAL A 549 -11.80 -4.27 -0.11
C VAL A 549 -10.57 -4.80 0.61
N TRP A 550 -10.73 -5.23 1.87
CA TRP A 550 -9.70 -5.99 2.59
C TRP A 550 -9.84 -7.49 2.33
N ASP A 551 -8.71 -8.19 2.22
CA ASP A 551 -8.63 -9.64 2.02
C ASP A 551 -7.35 -10.19 2.68
N HIS A 552 -7.45 -10.76 3.89
CA HIS A 552 -6.32 -11.27 4.68
C HIS A 552 -5.22 -10.25 5.07
N ASP A 553 -4.24 -10.00 4.20
CA ASP A 553 -3.02 -9.19 4.42
C ASP A 553 -2.95 -7.94 3.51
N ARG A 554 -4.01 -7.70 2.72
CA ARG A 554 -3.99 -6.70 1.65
C ARG A 554 -5.31 -5.95 1.50
N LEU A 555 -5.17 -4.72 1.03
CA LEU A 555 -6.24 -3.85 0.60
C LEU A 555 -6.22 -3.70 -0.93
N TYR A 556 -7.28 -4.13 -1.59
CA TYR A 556 -7.58 -3.74 -2.96
C TYR A 556 -8.21 -2.35 -2.94
N LEU A 557 -7.68 -1.39 -3.69
CA LEU A 557 -8.12 0.01 -3.69
C LEU A 557 -8.22 0.56 -5.12
N MET A 558 -9.37 1.12 -5.45
CA MET A 558 -9.58 1.91 -6.66
C MET A 558 -9.16 3.36 -6.39
N HIS A 559 -8.12 3.84 -7.08
CA HIS A 559 -7.61 5.21 -6.98
C HIS A 559 -7.42 5.78 -8.39
N PRO A 560 -8.43 6.44 -9.00
CA PRO A 560 -8.37 6.93 -10.37
C PRO A 560 -7.07 7.70 -10.70
N PRO A 561 -6.26 7.23 -11.67
CA PRO A 561 -6.63 6.38 -12.80
C PRO A 561 -6.34 4.86 -12.67
N HIS A 562 -6.09 4.30 -11.49
CA HIS A 562 -5.57 2.93 -11.32
C HIS A 562 -6.34 2.08 -10.29
N LEU A 563 -6.32 0.76 -10.50
CA LEU A 563 -6.59 -0.22 -9.45
C LEU A 563 -5.24 -0.72 -8.91
N SER A 564 -5.04 -0.63 -7.60
CA SER A 564 -3.88 -1.25 -6.94
C SER A 564 -4.31 -2.21 -5.84
N VAL A 565 -3.38 -3.10 -5.49
CA VAL A 565 -3.36 -3.77 -4.19
C VAL A 565 -2.26 -3.17 -3.34
N PHE A 566 -2.51 -2.99 -2.06
CA PHE A 566 -1.59 -2.55 -1.02
C PHE A 566 -1.46 -3.68 0.00
N ILE A 567 -0.24 -4.10 0.35
CA ILE A 567 0.02 -5.28 1.19
C ILE A 567 0.81 -4.86 2.43
N ASP A 568 0.35 -5.30 3.60
CA ASP A 568 0.98 -5.15 4.91
C ASP A 568 1.50 -6.53 5.32
N ARG A 569 2.83 -6.72 5.30
CA ARG A 569 3.43 -8.06 5.45
C ARG A 569 3.87 -8.40 6.86
N ASP A 570 4.07 -7.41 7.72
CA ASP A 570 4.45 -7.62 9.12
C ASP A 570 3.30 -7.42 10.13
N GLY A 571 2.15 -6.90 9.67
CA GLY A 571 0.93 -6.74 10.46
C GLY A 571 0.92 -5.49 11.35
N ASP A 572 1.85 -4.56 11.14
CA ASP A 572 1.87 -3.26 11.82
C ASP A 572 0.59 -2.44 11.54
N GLY A 573 0.00 -2.54 10.35
CA GLY A 573 -1.11 -1.70 9.91
C GLY A 573 -0.73 -0.58 8.95
N VAL A 574 0.38 -0.71 8.23
CA VAL A 574 0.87 0.19 7.17
C VAL A 574 1.29 -0.65 5.96
N ALA A 575 1.02 -0.19 4.75
CA ALA A 575 1.38 -0.93 3.54
C ALA A 575 2.89 -0.92 3.27
N ASP A 576 3.51 -2.10 3.26
CA ASP A 576 4.89 -2.33 2.82
C ASP A 576 5.05 -2.25 1.31
N ILE A 577 4.04 -2.72 0.59
CA ILE A 577 4.05 -2.90 -0.86
C ILE A 577 2.76 -2.31 -1.43
N GLN A 578 2.87 -1.74 -2.61
CA GLN A 578 1.74 -1.54 -3.50
C GLN A 578 2.08 -2.19 -4.84
N LYS A 579 1.07 -2.64 -5.59
CA LYS A 579 1.18 -3.18 -6.94
C LYS A 579 0.00 -2.69 -7.77
N THR A 580 0.25 -2.26 -9.00
CA THR A 580 -0.78 -1.81 -9.93
C THR A 580 -1.37 -3.02 -10.66
N LEU A 581 -2.64 -3.31 -10.41
CA LEU A 581 -3.36 -4.44 -11.01
C LEU A 581 -3.99 -4.07 -12.35
N VAL A 582 -4.49 -2.84 -12.46
CA VAL A 582 -5.04 -2.29 -13.71
C VAL A 582 -4.61 -0.83 -13.86
N LYS A 583 -3.87 -0.55 -14.95
CA LYS A 583 -3.50 0.82 -15.35
C LYS A 583 -4.65 1.47 -16.14
N ASN A 584 -4.72 2.80 -16.13
CA ASN A 584 -5.65 3.64 -16.90
C ASN A 584 -7.16 3.28 -16.81
N LEU A 585 -7.62 2.74 -15.69
CA LEU A 585 -9.04 2.38 -15.46
C LEU A 585 -9.96 3.59 -15.21
N ALA A 586 -9.39 4.80 -15.27
CA ALA A 586 -10.09 6.09 -15.38
C ALA A 586 -9.14 7.13 -16.01
N PHE A 587 -9.61 8.37 -16.17
CA PHE A 587 -8.74 9.50 -16.51
C PHE A 587 -7.99 10.01 -15.27
N GLY A 588 -6.74 10.45 -15.45
CA GLY A 588 -5.97 11.10 -14.40
C GLY A 588 -6.37 12.55 -14.15
N TYR A 589 -5.93 13.10 -13.01
CA TYR A 589 -6.16 14.49 -12.58
C TYR A 589 -5.74 15.55 -13.61
N ASP A 590 -4.81 15.25 -14.53
CA ASP A 590 -4.45 16.15 -15.63
C ASP A 590 -5.66 16.44 -16.57
N LYS A 591 -6.56 15.47 -16.72
CA LYS A 591 -7.74 15.52 -17.60
C LYS A 591 -9.03 15.74 -16.81
N ARG A 592 -9.29 14.94 -15.77
CA ARG A 592 -10.58 14.91 -15.04
C ARG A 592 -10.35 14.66 -13.53
N PRO A 593 -11.15 15.23 -12.61
CA PRO A 593 -11.18 14.74 -11.22
C PRO A 593 -11.86 13.35 -11.15
N ALA A 594 -11.94 12.75 -9.97
CA ALA A 594 -12.59 11.44 -9.75
C ALA A 594 -14.15 11.47 -9.86
N ASP A 595 -14.73 12.61 -10.21
CA ASP A 595 -16.15 12.74 -10.54
C ASP A 595 -16.55 11.83 -11.71
N HIS A 596 -17.58 10.98 -11.55
CA HIS A 596 -18.06 10.05 -12.60
C HIS A 596 -16.98 9.15 -13.25
N THR A 597 -15.92 8.79 -12.51
CA THR A 597 -14.94 7.79 -12.97
C THR A 597 -15.34 6.39 -12.50
N THR A 598 -14.40 5.44 -12.49
CA THR A 598 -14.52 4.24 -11.67
C THR A 598 -14.44 4.59 -10.17
N ASN A 599 -15.22 3.87 -9.36
CA ASN A 599 -15.59 4.23 -7.99
C ASN A 599 -15.36 3.05 -7.01
N GLY A 600 -16.45 2.38 -6.59
CA GLY A 600 -16.54 1.33 -5.59
C GLY A 600 -15.87 0.02 -6.01
N LEU A 601 -15.56 -0.82 -5.01
CA LEU A 601 -14.99 -2.15 -5.16
C LEU A 601 -15.75 -3.16 -4.32
N SER A 602 -16.12 -4.29 -4.90
CA SER A 602 -16.86 -5.33 -4.19
C SER A 602 -16.37 -6.71 -4.62
N LEU A 603 -16.20 -7.62 -3.67
CA LEU A 603 -15.62 -8.95 -3.89
C LEU A 603 -16.71 -10.02 -3.94
N GLY A 604 -16.84 -10.70 -5.07
CA GLY A 604 -17.80 -11.78 -5.26
C GLY A 604 -17.35 -13.11 -4.67
N VAL A 605 -18.30 -14.00 -4.34
CA VAL A 605 -18.04 -15.41 -3.98
C VAL A 605 -17.55 -16.26 -5.16
N ASP A 606 -17.46 -15.69 -6.36
CA ASP A 606 -16.74 -16.27 -7.50
C ASP A 606 -15.24 -15.86 -7.55
N GLY A 607 -14.80 -15.07 -6.56
CA GLY A 607 -13.44 -14.59 -6.41
C GLY A 607 -13.02 -13.54 -7.44
N TRP A 608 -13.96 -12.77 -7.99
CA TRP A 608 -13.69 -11.59 -8.82
C TRP A 608 -13.86 -10.29 -8.01
N LEU A 609 -13.06 -9.28 -8.35
CA LEU A 609 -13.28 -7.90 -7.94
C LEU A 609 -14.20 -7.24 -8.96
N TYR A 610 -15.32 -6.70 -8.48
CA TYR A 610 -16.29 -5.93 -9.25
C TYR A 610 -16.12 -4.44 -8.97
N ILE A 611 -16.23 -3.63 -10.01
CA ILE A 611 -15.83 -2.23 -10.02
C ILE A 611 -16.97 -1.41 -10.61
N ALA A 612 -17.50 -0.48 -9.83
CA ALA A 612 -18.55 0.43 -10.29
C ALA A 612 -17.98 1.54 -11.18
N GLY A 613 -18.57 1.75 -12.36
CA GLY A 613 -18.08 2.70 -13.37
C GLY A 613 -19.09 3.78 -13.76
N GLY A 614 -18.66 5.04 -13.71
CA GLY A 614 -19.37 6.20 -14.25
C GLY A 614 -19.11 6.49 -15.73
N ASP A 615 -19.91 7.40 -16.30
CA ASP A 615 -20.16 7.51 -17.74
C ASP A 615 -19.02 8.06 -18.59
N PHE A 616 -18.03 8.70 -17.98
CA PHE A 616 -16.80 9.08 -18.70
C PHE A 616 -15.94 7.85 -19.02
N GLY A 617 -16.07 6.77 -18.23
CA GLY A 617 -15.36 5.51 -18.45
C GLY A 617 -13.84 5.68 -18.47
N PHE A 618 -13.20 4.98 -19.40
CA PHE A 618 -11.75 4.90 -19.50
C PHE A 618 -11.26 4.56 -20.92
N MET A 619 -10.00 4.88 -21.19
CA MET A 619 -9.33 4.68 -22.48
C MET A 619 -8.04 3.90 -22.24
N ASN A 620 -7.86 2.78 -22.95
CA ASN A 620 -6.68 1.91 -22.85
C ASN A 620 -6.36 1.47 -21.41
N ALA A 621 -7.38 1.03 -20.67
CA ALA A 621 -7.18 0.35 -19.40
C ALA A 621 -6.44 -0.98 -19.65
N GLU A 622 -5.43 -1.30 -18.85
CA GLU A 622 -4.51 -2.42 -19.07
C GLU A 622 -4.38 -3.26 -17.79
N GLY A 623 -4.83 -4.52 -17.85
CA GLY A 623 -4.69 -5.49 -16.77
C GLY A 623 -3.29 -6.10 -16.68
N ALA A 624 -2.99 -6.79 -15.58
CA ALA A 624 -1.68 -7.40 -15.31
C ALA A 624 -1.29 -8.53 -16.29
N ASP A 625 -2.25 -9.07 -17.05
CA ASP A 625 -2.03 -10.04 -18.13
C ASP A 625 -1.85 -9.39 -19.52
N GLY A 626 -1.90 -8.06 -19.61
CA GLY A 626 -1.85 -7.30 -20.87
C GLY A 626 -3.20 -7.19 -21.60
N THR A 627 -4.31 -7.66 -21.00
CA THR A 627 -5.66 -7.42 -21.52
C THR A 627 -5.94 -5.92 -21.53
N THR A 628 -6.32 -5.38 -22.70
CA THR A 628 -6.61 -3.95 -22.86
C THR A 628 -8.07 -3.69 -23.20
N LEU A 629 -8.68 -2.72 -22.50
CA LEU A 629 -10.07 -2.30 -22.69
C LEU A 629 -10.21 -0.79 -22.92
N THR A 630 -11.35 -0.41 -23.49
CA THR A 630 -11.84 0.98 -23.55
C THR A 630 -13.35 0.93 -23.37
N HIS A 631 -13.89 1.78 -22.48
CA HIS A 631 -15.32 1.84 -22.19
C HIS A 631 -15.79 3.30 -22.06
N ARG A 632 -17.05 3.56 -22.46
CA ARG A 632 -17.74 4.86 -22.33
C ARG A 632 -19.23 4.63 -22.10
N GLY A 633 -19.83 5.45 -21.24
CA GLY A 633 -21.04 5.07 -20.52
C GLY A 633 -20.69 4.30 -19.24
N GLY A 634 -21.59 4.29 -18.26
CA GLY A 634 -21.35 3.61 -17.00
C GLY A 634 -21.53 2.11 -17.11
N GLY A 635 -21.38 1.42 -15.98
CA GLY A 635 -21.64 -0.01 -15.86
C GLY A 635 -20.85 -0.64 -14.73
N VAL A 636 -20.69 -1.96 -14.82
CA VAL A 636 -19.87 -2.76 -13.90
C VAL A 636 -18.74 -3.40 -14.70
N ILE A 637 -17.52 -3.26 -14.20
CA ILE A 637 -16.30 -3.88 -14.73
C ILE A 637 -15.87 -4.95 -13.73
N ARG A 638 -15.20 -6.01 -14.16
CA ARG A 638 -14.57 -6.95 -13.24
C ARG A 638 -13.16 -7.35 -13.64
N VAL A 639 -12.36 -7.74 -12.66
CA VAL A 639 -10.98 -8.21 -12.81
C VAL A 639 -10.66 -9.23 -11.72
N ARG A 640 -9.71 -10.14 -11.98
CA ARG A 640 -9.23 -11.06 -10.94
C ARG A 640 -8.37 -10.33 -9.90
N PRO A 641 -8.26 -10.85 -8.67
CA PRO A 641 -7.46 -10.22 -7.60
C PRO A 641 -5.93 -10.24 -7.82
N ASP A 642 -5.45 -10.77 -8.95
CA ASP A 642 -4.07 -10.68 -9.44
C ASP A 642 -3.89 -9.65 -10.57
N GLY A 643 -4.98 -9.04 -11.05
CA GLY A 643 -5.03 -8.11 -12.19
C GLY A 643 -5.36 -8.75 -13.55
N SER A 644 -5.59 -10.05 -13.63
CA SER A 644 -5.91 -10.75 -14.88
C SER A 644 -7.40 -10.76 -15.24
N GLY A 645 -7.72 -11.07 -16.49
CA GLY A 645 -9.09 -11.30 -16.97
C GLY A 645 -9.97 -10.05 -17.01
N LEU A 646 -9.40 -8.85 -17.08
CA LEU A 646 -10.13 -7.57 -17.08
C LEU A 646 -11.24 -7.53 -18.16
N GLU A 647 -12.50 -7.47 -17.74
CA GLU A 647 -13.67 -7.47 -18.65
C GLU A 647 -14.82 -6.56 -18.19
N ILE A 648 -15.67 -6.15 -19.14
CA ILE A 648 -16.91 -5.40 -18.86
C ILE A 648 -18.00 -6.41 -18.51
N TYR A 649 -18.52 -6.36 -17.27
CA TYR A 649 -19.58 -7.24 -16.80
C TYR A 649 -20.97 -6.73 -17.23
N SER A 650 -21.24 -5.44 -17.03
CA SER A 650 -22.53 -4.79 -17.31
C SER A 650 -22.34 -3.40 -17.88
N THR A 651 -23.30 -2.89 -18.66
CA THR A 651 -23.21 -1.56 -19.30
C THR A 651 -24.45 -0.70 -19.10
N GLY A 652 -24.31 0.61 -19.29
CA GLY A 652 -25.44 1.50 -19.57
C GLY A 652 -26.09 2.15 -18.35
N THR A 653 -25.41 2.25 -17.22
CA THR A 653 -25.74 3.21 -16.15
C THR A 653 -25.06 4.57 -16.41
N ARG A 654 -25.35 5.59 -15.58
CA ARG A 654 -24.73 6.92 -15.66
C ARG A 654 -23.55 7.07 -14.70
N ASN A 655 -23.77 6.91 -13.40
CA ASN A 655 -22.75 7.01 -12.36
C ASN A 655 -23.21 6.23 -11.13
N ILE A 656 -23.02 4.91 -11.15
CA ILE A 656 -23.10 4.10 -9.94
C ILE A 656 -21.81 4.28 -9.13
N LEU A 657 -21.93 4.39 -7.81
CA LEU A 657 -20.77 4.48 -6.94
C LEU A 657 -20.29 3.11 -6.46
N GLU A 658 -21.15 2.10 -6.29
CA GLU A 658 -20.76 0.74 -5.87
C GLU A 658 -21.81 -0.32 -6.24
N VAL A 659 -21.55 -1.61 -5.97
CA VAL A 659 -22.47 -2.73 -6.19
C VAL A 659 -22.62 -3.61 -4.96
N ALA A 660 -23.83 -3.66 -4.38
CA ALA A 660 -24.17 -4.59 -3.31
C ALA A 660 -24.26 -6.03 -3.88
N ILE A 661 -23.31 -6.90 -3.55
CA ILE A 661 -23.23 -8.30 -4.02
C ILE A 661 -23.73 -9.28 -2.95
N SER A 662 -24.81 -9.99 -3.27
CA SER A 662 -25.39 -11.05 -2.42
C SER A 662 -24.60 -12.38 -2.45
N PRO A 663 -24.79 -13.28 -1.46
CA PRO A 663 -24.19 -14.62 -1.45
C PRO A 663 -24.52 -15.48 -2.68
N GLN A 664 -25.63 -15.18 -3.37
CA GLN A 664 -26.07 -15.86 -4.60
C GLN A 664 -25.54 -15.20 -5.88
N MET A 665 -24.61 -14.24 -5.78
CA MET A 665 -24.05 -13.46 -6.90
C MET A 665 -25.08 -12.62 -7.68
N GLU A 666 -26.13 -12.18 -7.00
CA GLU A 666 -27.06 -11.14 -7.46
C GLU A 666 -26.54 -9.76 -7.02
N MET A 667 -26.57 -8.76 -7.91
CA MET A 667 -25.85 -7.49 -7.72
C MET A 667 -26.77 -6.29 -7.90
N PHE A 668 -26.72 -5.32 -6.98
CA PHE A 668 -27.62 -4.16 -6.97
C PHE A 668 -26.86 -2.84 -6.81
N ALA A 669 -27.29 -1.78 -7.50
CA ALA A 669 -26.74 -0.43 -7.29
C ALA A 669 -27.77 0.67 -7.53
N ARG A 670 -27.54 1.81 -6.89
CA ARG A 670 -28.28 3.06 -7.10
C ARG A 670 -27.53 3.92 -8.13
N ASP A 671 -28.11 4.11 -9.31
CA ASP A 671 -27.56 4.96 -10.38
C ASP A 671 -27.94 6.44 -10.16
N ASN A 672 -27.02 7.37 -10.41
CA ASN A 672 -27.13 8.75 -9.96
C ASN A 672 -27.66 9.74 -11.02
N THR A 673 -28.48 10.70 -10.60
CA THR A 673 -29.32 11.59 -11.43
C THR A 673 -28.52 12.55 -12.29
N ASN A 674 -29.12 13.00 -13.39
CA ASN A 674 -28.62 14.14 -14.16
C ASN A 674 -29.08 15.51 -13.61
N ASP A 675 -29.03 15.69 -12.29
CA ASP A 675 -29.36 16.91 -11.54
C ASP A 675 -30.74 17.51 -11.92
N GLY A 676 -31.76 16.64 -12.02
CA GLY A 676 -33.10 17.00 -12.47
C GLY A 676 -33.28 17.15 -13.99
N GLY A 677 -32.26 16.82 -14.78
CA GLY A 677 -32.28 16.84 -16.26
C GLY A 677 -33.13 15.75 -16.94
N GLY A 678 -33.96 15.02 -16.20
CA GLY A 678 -34.83 13.95 -16.71
C GLY A 678 -34.13 12.61 -16.89
N TRP A 679 -33.29 12.23 -15.93
CA TRP A 679 -32.78 10.89 -15.68
C TRP A 679 -32.46 10.82 -14.19
N ASP A 680 -33.24 10.04 -13.46
CA ASP A 680 -33.42 10.17 -12.01
C ASP A 680 -32.74 9.02 -11.24
N VAL A 681 -32.81 9.02 -9.89
CA VAL A 681 -32.13 8.02 -9.05
C VAL A 681 -32.87 6.70 -9.21
N ARG A 682 -32.18 5.67 -9.71
CA ARG A 682 -32.84 4.41 -10.07
C ARG A 682 -32.07 3.21 -9.54
N LEU A 683 -32.79 2.21 -9.05
CA LEU A 683 -32.21 0.95 -8.59
C LEU A 683 -32.00 0.02 -9.79
N HIS A 684 -30.79 -0.47 -9.98
CA HIS A 684 -30.43 -1.46 -10.99
C HIS A 684 -30.13 -2.81 -10.35
N HIS A 685 -30.42 -3.88 -11.08
CA HIS A 685 -29.96 -5.23 -10.81
C HIS A 685 -29.14 -5.72 -12.01
N PHE A 686 -27.91 -6.17 -11.76
CA PHE A 686 -26.96 -6.56 -12.80
C PHE A 686 -26.86 -8.08 -12.90
N THR A 687 -26.76 -8.55 -14.14
CA THR A 687 -26.98 -9.94 -14.52
C THR A 687 -25.87 -10.53 -15.40
N GLY A 688 -24.95 -9.68 -15.85
CA GLY A 688 -23.88 -10.02 -16.77
C GLY A 688 -24.31 -9.88 -18.23
N ASN A 689 -23.42 -9.32 -19.05
CA ASN A 689 -23.58 -9.05 -20.47
C ASN A 689 -24.85 -8.25 -20.83
N ASP A 690 -25.40 -7.46 -19.90
CA ASP A 690 -26.60 -6.64 -20.05
C ASP A 690 -26.31 -5.16 -20.43
N ASN A 691 -27.37 -4.39 -20.65
CA ASN A 691 -27.30 -2.97 -20.97
C ASN A 691 -28.53 -2.23 -20.41
N HIS A 692 -28.29 -1.22 -19.57
CA HIS A 692 -29.30 -0.38 -18.91
C HIS A 692 -29.59 0.95 -19.62
N GLY A 693 -29.06 1.14 -20.83
CA GLY A 693 -29.56 2.09 -21.82
C GLY A 693 -28.92 3.49 -21.84
N TYR A 694 -28.30 3.96 -20.76
CA TYR A 694 -27.61 5.25 -20.76
C TYR A 694 -26.31 5.19 -21.58
N PRO A 695 -25.89 6.25 -22.32
CA PRO A 695 -26.56 7.54 -22.55
C PRO A 695 -27.44 7.57 -23.83
N ARG A 696 -27.79 6.42 -24.43
CA ARG A 696 -28.35 6.38 -25.80
C ARG A 696 -29.83 6.00 -25.89
N LEU A 697 -30.20 4.89 -25.27
CA LEU A 697 -31.53 4.28 -25.39
C LEU A 697 -32.51 4.91 -24.40
N TYR A 698 -31.99 5.24 -23.22
CA TYR A 698 -32.71 5.56 -21.98
C TYR A 698 -33.93 6.50 -22.06
N LYS A 699 -33.98 7.41 -23.05
CA LYS A 699 -35.03 8.44 -23.15
C LYS A 699 -36.02 8.24 -24.30
N ASN A 700 -35.59 7.59 -25.38
CA ASN A 700 -36.33 7.51 -26.65
C ASN A 700 -36.57 6.07 -27.12
N PHE A 701 -35.81 5.13 -26.58
CA PHE A 701 -35.77 3.70 -26.94
C PHE A 701 -35.66 2.86 -25.66
N ASN A 702 -36.40 3.25 -24.62
CA ASN A 702 -36.24 2.66 -23.28
C ASN A 702 -36.52 1.14 -23.30
N ASP A 703 -37.48 0.71 -24.11
CA ASP A 703 -37.86 -0.71 -24.29
C ASP A 703 -36.74 -1.57 -24.95
N GLU A 704 -35.66 -0.95 -25.47
CA GLU A 704 -34.47 -1.63 -25.99
C GLU A 704 -33.38 -1.89 -24.91
N CYS A 705 -33.69 -1.69 -23.63
CA CYS A 705 -32.72 -1.89 -22.53
C CYS A 705 -33.31 -2.51 -21.26
N VAL A 706 -32.44 -3.12 -20.45
CA VAL A 706 -32.80 -3.76 -19.17
C VAL A 706 -33.23 -2.68 -18.18
N GLN A 707 -34.52 -2.67 -17.88
CA GLN A 707 -35.17 -1.68 -17.04
C GLN A 707 -34.60 -1.62 -15.61
N PRO A 708 -34.59 -0.44 -14.97
CA PRO A 708 -34.38 -0.35 -13.53
C PRO A 708 -35.50 -1.06 -12.76
N LEU A 709 -35.21 -1.50 -11.54
CA LEU A 709 -36.19 -2.08 -10.63
C LEU A 709 -37.17 -1.04 -10.08
N ALA A 710 -36.70 0.20 -9.89
CA ALA A 710 -37.43 1.32 -9.33
C ALA A 710 -36.78 2.66 -9.74
N ASP A 711 -37.56 3.72 -9.67
CA ASP A 711 -37.15 5.12 -9.84
C ASP A 711 -37.61 5.92 -8.61
N TYR A 712 -36.73 6.76 -8.08
CA TYR A 712 -36.92 7.53 -6.85
C TYR A 712 -36.92 9.06 -7.07
N GLY A 713 -36.80 9.53 -8.32
CA GLY A 713 -36.70 10.96 -8.61
C GLY A 713 -35.35 11.56 -8.21
N GLY A 714 -35.36 12.76 -7.62
CA GLY A 714 -34.14 13.48 -7.23
C GLY A 714 -33.45 12.91 -5.99
N GLY A 715 -32.11 12.83 -6.02
CA GLY A 715 -31.27 12.36 -4.92
C GLY A 715 -29.79 12.34 -5.34
N SER A 716 -28.94 11.60 -4.62
CA SER A 716 -27.56 11.35 -5.07
C SER A 716 -27.05 10.03 -4.51
N GLY A 717 -27.12 8.97 -5.31
CA GLY A 717 -26.67 7.63 -4.92
C GLY A 717 -25.16 7.54 -4.74
N CYS A 718 -24.74 6.84 -3.69
CA CYS A 718 -23.34 6.65 -3.31
C CYS A 718 -23.01 5.15 -3.08
N GLY A 719 -22.21 4.79 -2.06
CA GLY A 719 -21.75 3.42 -1.78
C GLY A 719 -22.87 2.42 -1.46
N ALA A 720 -22.56 1.11 -1.51
CA ALA A 720 -23.57 0.05 -1.48
C ALA A 720 -23.03 -1.31 -0.99
N VAL A 721 -23.71 -1.89 0.01
CA VAL A 721 -23.38 -3.17 0.64
C VAL A 721 -24.57 -4.12 0.64
N PHE A 722 -24.34 -5.42 0.49
CA PHE A 722 -25.36 -6.44 0.77
C PHE A 722 -25.14 -6.97 2.19
N ILE A 723 -26.15 -6.87 3.05
CA ILE A 723 -26.06 -7.30 4.44
C ILE A 723 -26.81 -8.61 4.62
N ASP A 724 -26.07 -9.66 4.97
CA ASP A 724 -26.58 -10.95 5.43
C ASP A 724 -25.81 -11.38 6.69
N GLU A 725 -26.22 -10.83 7.83
CA GLU A 725 -25.56 -10.94 9.13
C GLU A 725 -26.59 -11.21 10.27
N PRO A 726 -26.32 -12.18 11.17
CA PRO A 726 -27.32 -12.74 12.09
C PRO A 726 -27.95 -11.74 13.06
N GLY A 727 -27.25 -10.65 13.42
CA GLY A 727 -27.77 -9.63 14.33
C GLY A 727 -28.80 -8.67 13.72
N MET A 728 -29.04 -8.72 12.41
CA MET A 728 -29.85 -7.72 11.69
C MET A 728 -31.38 -7.94 11.74
N GLY A 729 -31.84 -9.13 12.12
CA GLY A 729 -33.28 -9.45 12.19
C GLY A 729 -34.03 -9.22 10.88
N ASP A 730 -35.17 -8.52 10.92
CA ASP A 730 -36.01 -8.25 9.75
C ASP A 730 -35.34 -7.36 8.68
N TRP A 731 -34.25 -6.67 9.03
CA TRP A 731 -33.45 -5.88 8.09
C TRP A 731 -32.53 -6.73 7.23
N ASN A 732 -32.31 -8.00 7.60
CA ASN A 732 -31.32 -8.88 7.01
C ASN A 732 -31.62 -9.31 5.57
N ASN A 733 -30.60 -9.89 4.92
CA ASN A 733 -30.62 -10.50 3.58
C ASN A 733 -31.18 -9.53 2.53
N ALA A 734 -30.58 -8.33 2.46
CA ALA A 734 -31.02 -7.26 1.57
C ALA A 734 -29.84 -6.43 1.04
N PRO A 735 -29.97 -5.84 -0.16
CA PRO A 735 -29.05 -4.81 -0.62
C PRO A 735 -29.38 -3.47 0.05
N PHE A 736 -28.33 -2.75 0.45
CA PHE A 736 -28.39 -1.42 1.03
C PHE A 736 -27.67 -0.43 0.11
N THR A 737 -28.20 0.79 -0.05
CA THR A 737 -27.54 1.86 -0.82
C THR A 737 -27.55 3.18 -0.05
N ALA A 738 -26.40 3.85 -0.01
CA ALA A 738 -26.28 5.20 0.51
C ALA A 738 -26.85 6.21 -0.50
N ASP A 739 -27.52 7.25 0.00
CA ASP A 739 -27.90 8.41 -0.80
C ASP A 739 -27.57 9.71 -0.05
N TRP A 740 -26.56 10.41 -0.54
CA TRP A 740 -26.09 11.68 0.01
C TRP A 740 -27.20 12.74 0.00
N GLY A 741 -27.93 12.83 -1.12
CA GLY A 741 -28.86 13.91 -1.40
C GLY A 741 -30.10 13.88 -0.50
N THR A 742 -30.59 12.69 -0.20
CA THR A 742 -31.73 12.46 0.69
C THR A 742 -31.33 12.14 2.14
N GLY A 743 -30.07 11.78 2.39
CA GLY A 743 -29.52 11.67 3.75
C GLY A 743 -29.84 10.35 4.47
N SER A 744 -29.75 9.21 3.79
CA SER A 744 -29.88 7.89 4.45
C SER A 744 -29.14 6.76 3.72
N LEU A 745 -28.70 5.77 4.49
CA LEU A 745 -28.47 4.41 4.04
C LEU A 745 -29.83 3.69 4.01
N TYR A 746 -30.25 3.26 2.82
CA TYR A 746 -31.55 2.64 2.57
C TYR A 746 -31.45 1.13 2.38
N ARG A 747 -32.35 0.38 3.01
CA ARG A 747 -32.59 -1.06 2.81
C ARG A 747 -33.65 -1.27 1.73
N HIS A 748 -33.39 -2.12 0.75
CA HIS A 748 -34.30 -2.39 -0.37
C HIS A 748 -35.03 -3.73 -0.21
N THR A 749 -36.37 -3.74 -0.31
CA THR A 749 -37.18 -4.99 -0.23
C THR A 749 -37.35 -5.58 -1.64
N VAL A 750 -36.39 -6.41 -2.08
CA VAL A 750 -36.37 -7.01 -3.42
C VAL A 750 -36.76 -8.50 -3.43
N SER A 751 -37.39 -8.97 -4.51
CA SER A 751 -37.73 -10.38 -4.74
C SER A 751 -37.42 -10.84 -6.18
N PRO A 752 -37.03 -12.10 -6.44
CA PRO A 752 -36.82 -12.61 -7.79
C PRO A 752 -38.08 -12.47 -8.68
N ARG A 753 -37.90 -12.06 -9.93
CA ARG A 753 -38.94 -11.98 -10.96
C ARG A 753 -38.33 -12.37 -12.32
N GLY A 754 -38.54 -13.63 -12.71
CA GLY A 754 -37.89 -14.20 -13.89
C GLY A 754 -36.36 -14.16 -13.76
N ALA A 755 -35.66 -13.74 -14.82
CA ALA A 755 -34.20 -13.63 -14.87
C ALA A 755 -33.64 -12.36 -14.20
N THR A 756 -34.49 -11.57 -13.56
CA THR A 756 -34.11 -10.38 -12.78
C THR A 756 -34.87 -10.34 -11.44
N TYR A 757 -34.90 -9.19 -10.79
CA TYR A 757 -35.63 -8.93 -9.55
C TYR A 757 -36.76 -7.93 -9.79
N ALA A 758 -37.54 -7.68 -8.75
CA ALA A 758 -38.33 -6.48 -8.60
C ALA A 758 -38.16 -5.94 -7.19
N GLU A 759 -38.13 -4.61 -7.04
CA GLU A 759 -38.44 -4.01 -5.75
C GLU A 759 -39.95 -4.18 -5.49
N THR A 760 -40.29 -4.59 -4.27
CA THR A 760 -41.66 -4.96 -3.86
C THR A 760 -42.28 -3.96 -2.89
N GLU A 761 -41.45 -3.19 -2.19
CA GLU A 761 -41.83 -2.10 -1.30
C GLU A 761 -40.80 -0.97 -1.46
N PRO A 762 -41.19 0.31 -1.30
CA PRO A 762 -40.25 1.43 -1.32
C PRO A 762 -39.12 1.27 -0.29
N PRO A 763 -37.89 1.75 -0.60
CA PRO A 763 -36.73 1.58 0.25
C PRO A 763 -36.90 2.21 1.64
N GLN A 764 -36.49 1.48 2.67
CA GLN A 764 -36.66 1.85 4.08
C GLN A 764 -35.35 2.42 4.64
N PRO A 765 -35.33 3.59 5.32
CA PRO A 765 -34.11 4.15 5.88
C PRO A 765 -33.64 3.32 7.09
N PHE A 766 -32.41 2.80 7.02
CA PHE A 766 -31.78 2.04 8.10
C PHE A 766 -30.81 2.88 8.95
N ILE A 767 -30.04 3.77 8.32
CA ILE A 767 -29.30 4.81 9.03
C ILE A 767 -29.55 6.12 8.30
N SER A 768 -30.40 6.98 8.86
CA SER A 768 -30.50 8.37 8.39
C SER A 768 -29.43 9.21 9.07
N LEU A 769 -28.64 9.92 8.28
CA LEU A 769 -27.59 10.84 8.73
C LEU A 769 -27.27 11.84 7.61
N PRO A 770 -26.65 13.00 7.90
CA PRO A 770 -26.27 13.96 6.88
C PRO A 770 -25.25 13.36 5.91
N ARG A 771 -25.58 13.37 4.61
CA ARG A 771 -24.66 13.03 3.51
C ARG A 771 -23.88 11.72 3.71
N PRO A 772 -24.57 10.56 3.78
CA PRO A 772 -23.88 9.29 3.76
C PRO A 772 -23.11 9.16 2.45
N THR A 773 -21.85 8.75 2.55
CA THR A 773 -20.99 8.44 1.41
C THR A 773 -20.97 6.94 1.15
N ASP A 774 -20.88 6.13 2.21
CA ASP A 774 -20.77 4.68 2.10
C ASP A 774 -21.13 3.95 3.41
N ALA A 775 -21.30 2.62 3.37
CA ALA A 775 -21.41 1.75 4.52
C ALA A 775 -20.96 0.30 4.24
N ASP A 776 -20.38 -0.36 5.25
CA ASP A 776 -20.01 -1.79 5.22
C ASP A 776 -20.31 -2.47 6.57
N VAL A 777 -20.25 -3.80 6.64
CA VAL A 777 -20.62 -4.61 7.83
C VAL A 777 -19.53 -5.63 8.19
N ASP A 778 -19.26 -5.83 9.48
CA ASP A 778 -18.32 -6.85 9.98
C ASP A 778 -18.98 -8.21 10.23
N GLY A 779 -18.16 -9.23 10.54
CA GLY A 779 -18.62 -10.56 10.94
C GLY A 779 -19.19 -10.64 12.36
N ASN A 780 -19.56 -9.52 12.97
CA ASN A 780 -20.21 -9.41 14.27
C ASN A 780 -21.53 -8.62 14.20
N SER A 781 -22.02 -8.36 12.99
CA SER A 781 -23.23 -7.56 12.74
C SER A 781 -23.15 -6.10 13.21
N ARG A 782 -21.95 -5.50 13.22
CA ARG A 782 -21.74 -4.04 13.34
C ARG A 782 -21.73 -3.42 11.95
N VAL A 783 -22.65 -2.49 11.69
CA VAL A 783 -22.72 -1.73 10.44
C VAL A 783 -22.03 -0.38 10.63
N TYR A 784 -21.04 -0.08 9.79
CA TYR A 784 -20.31 1.17 9.79
C TYR A 784 -20.82 2.04 8.65
N CYS A 785 -21.12 3.32 8.90
CA CYS A 785 -21.55 4.25 7.86
C CYS A 785 -20.80 5.58 7.93
N ALA A 786 -20.25 6.01 6.79
CA ALA A 786 -19.47 7.22 6.63
C ALA A 786 -20.35 8.43 6.28
N SER A 787 -20.05 9.58 6.89
CA SER A 787 -20.71 10.86 6.63
C SER A 787 -19.71 11.91 6.12
N TRP A 788 -20.11 12.69 5.11
CA TRP A 788 -19.43 13.90 4.65
C TRP A 788 -20.10 15.20 5.17
N LEU A 789 -20.58 15.19 6.42
CA LEU A 789 -20.98 16.42 7.12
C LEU A 789 -19.83 17.45 7.12
N GLY A 790 -20.12 18.70 6.76
CA GLY A 790 -19.12 19.76 6.63
C GLY A 790 -18.35 19.80 5.31
N ALA A 791 -18.39 18.74 4.49
CA ALA A 791 -17.67 18.70 3.21
C ALA A 791 -18.23 19.71 2.18
N THR A 792 -17.44 19.98 1.13
CA THR A 792 -17.91 20.60 -0.11
C THR A 792 -17.33 19.83 -1.30
N PHE A 793 -17.61 20.26 -2.53
CA PHE A 793 -16.94 19.69 -3.72
C PHE A 793 -15.43 20.01 -3.81
N ASN A 794 -14.91 20.82 -2.87
CA ASN A 794 -13.50 21.12 -2.65
C ASN A 794 -13.15 21.02 -1.15
N TRP A 795 -11.86 21.13 -0.82
CA TRP A 795 -11.36 21.24 0.55
C TRP A 795 -12.03 22.40 1.33
N ALA A 796 -12.36 22.14 2.60
CA ALA A 796 -13.04 23.06 3.51
C ALA A 796 -12.30 23.25 4.86
N GLY A 797 -11.37 22.36 5.19
CA GLY A 797 -10.66 22.29 6.48
C GLY A 797 -10.47 20.83 6.90
N PRO A 798 -9.61 20.53 7.88
CA PRO A 798 -9.37 19.15 8.29
C PRO A 798 -10.57 18.52 9.01
N ASP A 799 -11.41 19.33 9.63
CA ASP A 799 -12.49 18.92 10.54
C ASP A 799 -13.79 18.59 9.78
N VAL A 800 -13.74 17.60 8.89
CA VAL A 800 -14.84 17.22 7.98
C VAL A 800 -15.16 15.73 8.05
N GLY A 801 -16.45 15.43 8.16
CA GLY A 801 -17.01 14.08 8.19
C GLY A 801 -16.91 13.38 9.55
N TYR A 802 -17.42 12.15 9.60
CA TYR A 802 -17.29 11.20 10.71
C TYR A 802 -17.78 9.82 10.24
N ILE A 803 -17.61 8.80 11.08
CA ILE A 803 -18.14 7.44 10.88
C ILE A 803 -18.98 7.08 12.10
N VAL A 804 -20.17 6.51 11.88
CA VAL A 804 -20.97 5.88 12.94
C VAL A 804 -20.84 4.36 12.86
N CYS A 805 -20.83 3.71 14.03
CA CYS A 805 -21.06 2.28 14.15
C CYS A 805 -22.49 2.09 14.67
N VAL A 806 -23.26 1.20 14.03
CA VAL A 806 -24.62 0.82 14.43
C VAL A 806 -24.62 -0.67 14.72
N LYS A 807 -25.00 -1.06 15.94
CA LYS A 807 -25.01 -2.46 16.39
C LYS A 807 -26.34 -2.84 17.05
N PRO A 808 -26.82 -4.09 16.88
CA PRO A 808 -28.00 -4.58 17.60
C PRO A 808 -27.78 -4.58 19.12
N LYS A 809 -28.83 -4.29 19.89
CA LYS A 809 -28.77 -4.17 21.37
C LYS A 809 -28.68 -5.52 22.07
N ASP A 810 -29.53 -6.46 21.65
CA ASP A 810 -29.79 -7.72 22.36
C ASP A 810 -29.18 -8.94 21.64
N PHE A 811 -28.08 -8.72 20.91
CA PHE A 811 -27.34 -9.73 20.17
C PHE A 811 -25.92 -9.87 20.72
N THR A 812 -25.39 -11.09 20.71
CA THR A 812 -23.99 -11.36 21.04
C THR A 812 -23.41 -12.25 19.93
N PRO A 813 -22.37 -11.81 19.21
CA PRO A 813 -21.78 -12.62 18.15
C PRO A 813 -21.15 -13.89 18.73
N ALA A 814 -21.17 -14.97 17.95
CA ALA A 814 -20.37 -16.15 18.27
C ALA A 814 -18.87 -15.79 18.20
N ALA A 815 -18.03 -16.51 18.96
CA ALA A 815 -16.58 -16.31 18.90
C ALA A 815 -16.06 -16.38 17.45
N MET A 816 -15.10 -15.52 17.09
CA MET A 816 -14.55 -15.48 15.74
C MET A 816 -13.67 -16.72 15.48
N PRO A 817 -13.81 -17.40 14.33
CA PRO A 817 -12.86 -18.44 13.92
C PRO A 817 -11.46 -17.87 13.69
N ASP A 818 -10.42 -18.61 14.07
CA ASP A 818 -9.07 -18.37 13.55
C ASP A 818 -8.98 -18.99 12.15
N PHE A 819 -9.34 -18.20 11.13
CA PHE A 819 -9.36 -18.66 9.73
C PHE A 819 -7.98 -19.13 9.25
N ALA A 820 -6.90 -18.47 9.70
CA ALA A 820 -5.54 -18.78 9.29
C ALA A 820 -5.03 -20.11 9.86
N GLN A 821 -5.38 -20.45 11.11
CA GLN A 821 -4.99 -21.72 11.74
C GLN A 821 -6.00 -22.86 11.55
N ALA A 822 -7.24 -22.57 11.15
CA ALA A 822 -8.26 -23.59 10.87
C ALA A 822 -7.86 -24.49 9.69
N THR A 823 -8.13 -25.79 9.79
CA THR A 823 -7.96 -26.73 8.66
C THR A 823 -9.05 -26.54 7.61
N ASP A 824 -8.82 -27.04 6.39
CA ASP A 824 -9.78 -26.94 5.30
C ASP A 824 -11.16 -27.55 5.63
N ASP A 825 -11.19 -28.65 6.39
CA ASP A 825 -12.44 -29.27 6.89
C ASP A 825 -13.14 -28.42 7.95
N GLN A 826 -12.41 -27.59 8.71
CA GLN A 826 -12.98 -26.63 9.66
C GLN A 826 -13.51 -25.39 8.93
N LEU A 827 -12.77 -24.85 7.95
CA LEU A 827 -13.24 -23.76 7.08
C LEU A 827 -14.51 -24.16 6.32
N ALA A 828 -14.59 -25.39 5.83
CA ALA A 828 -15.80 -25.94 5.19
C ALA A 828 -16.98 -26.14 6.15
N GLN A 829 -16.79 -26.13 7.47
CA GLN A 829 -17.88 -26.09 8.45
C GLN A 829 -18.43 -24.67 8.62
N VAL A 830 -17.56 -23.63 8.56
CA VAL A 830 -17.95 -22.21 8.59
C VAL A 830 -18.88 -21.84 7.42
N PHE A 831 -18.94 -22.63 6.36
CA PHE A 831 -19.93 -22.48 5.28
C PHE A 831 -21.40 -22.51 5.75
N ASN A 832 -21.67 -23.01 6.96
CA ASN A 832 -22.99 -23.05 7.60
C ASN A 832 -23.17 -21.96 8.69
N ASP A 833 -22.18 -21.08 8.89
CA ASP A 833 -22.28 -19.93 9.79
C ASP A 833 -23.29 -18.91 9.20
N PRO A 834 -24.23 -18.36 10.00
CA PRO A 834 -25.21 -17.40 9.50
C PRO A 834 -24.59 -16.07 9.04
N SER A 835 -23.37 -15.70 9.47
CA SER A 835 -22.67 -14.50 8.99
C SER A 835 -22.10 -14.71 7.58
N TYR A 836 -22.53 -13.89 6.62
CA TYR A 836 -21.96 -13.86 5.28
C TYR A 836 -20.48 -13.46 5.31
N ARG A 837 -20.08 -12.49 6.13
CA ARG A 837 -18.67 -12.07 6.22
C ARG A 837 -17.75 -13.21 6.69
N ARG A 838 -18.21 -14.04 7.64
CA ARG A 838 -17.48 -15.25 8.07
C ARG A 838 -17.43 -16.33 7.00
N ARG A 839 -18.53 -16.57 6.26
CA ARG A 839 -18.54 -17.49 5.11
C ARG A 839 -17.57 -17.04 4.02
N LEU A 840 -17.53 -15.73 3.73
CA LEU A 840 -16.64 -15.14 2.73
C LEU A 840 -15.16 -15.26 3.13
N GLU A 841 -14.78 -14.91 4.36
CA GLU A 841 -13.38 -15.04 4.81
C GLU A 841 -12.91 -16.50 4.77
N ALA A 842 -13.74 -17.45 5.23
CA ALA A 842 -13.43 -18.88 5.13
C ALA A 842 -13.29 -19.36 3.67
N GLN A 843 -14.08 -18.80 2.74
CA GLN A 843 -13.92 -19.07 1.31
C GLN A 843 -12.61 -18.51 0.77
N ARG A 844 -12.30 -17.25 1.06
CA ARG A 844 -11.08 -16.57 0.58
C ARG A 844 -9.82 -17.29 1.05
N GLU A 845 -9.83 -17.82 2.26
CA GLU A 845 -8.74 -18.63 2.79
C GLU A 845 -8.61 -19.98 2.07
N LEU A 846 -9.72 -20.69 1.80
CA LEU A 846 -9.69 -21.90 0.97
C LEU A 846 -9.23 -21.62 -0.48
N MET A 847 -9.55 -20.44 -1.03
CA MET A 847 -9.03 -20.00 -2.34
C MET A 847 -7.52 -19.74 -2.29
N ARG A 848 -7.00 -19.06 -1.25
CA ARG A 848 -5.55 -18.83 -1.03
C ARG A 848 -4.78 -20.15 -0.98
N ARG A 849 -5.36 -21.19 -0.39
CA ARG A 849 -4.79 -22.56 -0.30
C ARG A 849 -4.91 -23.38 -1.59
N GLY A 850 -5.62 -22.90 -2.61
CA GLY A 850 -5.93 -23.67 -3.82
C GLY A 850 -6.87 -24.86 -3.56
N SER A 851 -7.66 -24.82 -2.48
CA SER A 851 -8.47 -25.95 -2.04
C SER A 851 -9.72 -26.13 -2.92
N SER A 852 -9.93 -27.35 -3.43
CA SER A 852 -11.11 -27.68 -4.26
C SER A 852 -12.44 -27.53 -3.53
N LEU A 853 -12.43 -27.41 -2.19
CA LEU A 853 -13.65 -27.16 -1.40
C LEU A 853 -14.27 -25.79 -1.68
N GLN A 854 -13.49 -24.79 -2.13
CA GLN A 854 -14.00 -23.45 -2.43
C GLN A 854 -15.13 -23.44 -3.47
N GLN A 855 -15.07 -24.36 -4.45
CA GLN A 855 -16.04 -24.44 -5.55
C GLN A 855 -17.46 -24.73 -5.04
N LYS A 856 -17.57 -25.54 -3.97
CA LYS A 856 -18.87 -25.92 -3.38
C LYS A 856 -19.69 -24.73 -2.90
N LEU A 857 -19.05 -23.62 -2.50
CA LEU A 857 -19.77 -22.40 -2.10
C LEU A 857 -20.39 -21.68 -3.30
N LEU A 858 -19.63 -21.53 -4.39
CA LEU A 858 -20.14 -20.94 -5.62
C LEU A 858 -21.28 -21.80 -6.18
N ASP A 859 -21.11 -23.14 -6.18
CA ASP A 859 -22.16 -24.09 -6.56
C ASP A 859 -23.41 -23.95 -5.68
N ASN A 860 -23.26 -23.84 -4.35
CA ASN A 860 -24.37 -23.68 -3.40
C ASN A 860 -25.14 -22.37 -3.64
N GLY A 861 -24.44 -21.24 -3.84
CA GLY A 861 -25.07 -19.94 -4.11
C GLY A 861 -25.82 -19.93 -5.44
N VAL A 862 -25.22 -20.51 -6.50
CA VAL A 862 -25.84 -20.63 -7.82
C VAL A 862 -27.03 -21.60 -7.81
N ALA A 863 -26.98 -22.68 -7.03
CA ALA A 863 -28.07 -23.66 -6.93
C ALA A 863 -29.36 -23.11 -6.28
N GLN A 864 -29.28 -22.00 -5.53
CA GLN A 864 -30.44 -21.32 -4.95
C GLN A 864 -31.20 -20.42 -5.95
N ARG A 865 -30.65 -20.20 -7.14
CA ARG A 865 -31.27 -19.40 -8.21
C ARG A 865 -32.49 -20.09 -8.82
N ASN A 866 -33.48 -19.32 -9.28
CA ASN A 866 -34.62 -19.85 -10.04
C ASN A 866 -34.22 -20.33 -11.45
N ALA A 867 -35.15 -20.95 -12.17
CA ALA A 867 -34.89 -21.55 -13.48
C ALA A 867 -34.43 -20.53 -14.53
N GLU A 868 -34.98 -19.33 -14.50
CA GLU A 868 -34.67 -18.24 -15.44
C GLU A 868 -33.26 -17.66 -15.20
N ARG A 869 -32.86 -17.48 -13.94
CA ARG A 869 -31.49 -17.10 -13.55
C ARG A 869 -30.47 -18.20 -13.87
N GLN A 870 -30.84 -19.48 -13.69
CA GLN A 870 -30.01 -20.62 -14.10
C GLN A 870 -29.85 -20.69 -15.63
N LEU A 871 -30.92 -20.43 -16.40
CA LEU A 871 -30.85 -20.31 -17.85
C LEU A 871 -29.95 -19.13 -18.27
N LEU A 872 -30.09 -17.96 -17.63
CA LEU A 872 -29.26 -16.79 -17.93
C LEU A 872 -27.77 -17.03 -17.68
N ALA A 873 -27.41 -17.82 -16.66
CA ALA A 873 -26.03 -18.24 -16.42
C ALA A 873 -25.52 -19.15 -17.56
N ARG A 874 -26.31 -20.15 -17.98
CA ARG A 874 -25.96 -21.05 -19.09
C ARG A 874 -25.86 -20.34 -20.45
N LEU A 875 -26.69 -19.33 -20.69
CA LEU A 875 -26.61 -18.49 -21.89
C LEU A 875 -25.27 -17.73 -21.97
N GLN A 876 -24.68 -17.40 -20.82
CA GLN A 876 -23.41 -16.68 -20.71
C GLN A 876 -22.18 -17.59 -20.60
N ASP A 877 -22.36 -18.92 -20.49
CA ASP A 877 -21.26 -19.88 -20.45
C ASP A 877 -20.62 -20.02 -21.83
N ASP A 878 -19.41 -19.47 -22.00
CA ASP A 878 -18.62 -19.57 -23.24
C ASP A 878 -17.83 -20.90 -23.34
N THR A 879 -18.04 -21.85 -22.41
CA THR A 879 -17.46 -23.21 -22.45
C THR A 879 -18.44 -24.29 -22.89
N ASP A 880 -19.77 -24.05 -22.81
CA ASP A 880 -20.80 -24.97 -23.32
C ASP A 880 -20.90 -24.86 -24.87
N PRO A 881 -20.55 -25.90 -25.64
CA PRO A 881 -20.65 -25.87 -27.11
C PRO A 881 -22.09 -25.75 -27.62
N ALA A 882 -23.11 -26.01 -26.79
CA ALA A 882 -24.51 -25.80 -27.12
C ALA A 882 -25.01 -24.37 -26.82
N ALA A 883 -24.19 -23.50 -26.20
CA ALA A 883 -24.64 -22.18 -25.74
C ALA A 883 -25.16 -21.26 -26.87
N THR A 884 -24.60 -21.37 -28.09
CA THR A 884 -25.11 -20.62 -29.26
C THR A 884 -26.52 -21.08 -29.65
N GLU A 885 -26.78 -22.39 -29.69
CA GLU A 885 -28.12 -22.94 -29.97
C GLU A 885 -29.11 -22.60 -28.85
N LEU A 886 -28.66 -22.64 -27.60
CA LEU A 886 -29.43 -22.23 -26.43
C LEU A 886 -29.83 -20.74 -26.51
N CYS A 887 -28.94 -19.86 -26.97
CA CYS A 887 -29.27 -18.46 -27.22
C CYS A 887 -30.30 -18.28 -28.33
N LEU A 888 -30.14 -18.95 -29.49
CA LEU A 888 -31.10 -18.86 -30.60
C LEU A 888 -32.51 -19.30 -30.16
N ASN A 889 -32.60 -20.42 -29.42
CA ASN A 889 -33.86 -20.90 -28.85
C ASN A 889 -34.46 -19.93 -27.81
N SER A 890 -33.62 -19.13 -27.13
CA SER A 890 -34.04 -18.17 -26.10
C SER A 890 -34.50 -16.81 -26.64
N LEU A 891 -34.37 -16.55 -27.95
CA LEU A 891 -34.85 -15.30 -28.58
C LEU A 891 -36.38 -15.13 -28.51
N ASN A 892 -37.12 -16.22 -28.32
CA ASN A 892 -38.58 -16.24 -28.17
C ASN A 892 -39.05 -16.33 -26.70
N HIS A 893 -38.15 -16.11 -25.73
CA HIS A 893 -38.48 -16.25 -24.32
C HIS A 893 -39.37 -15.09 -23.82
N ALA A 894 -40.31 -15.38 -22.91
CA ALA A 894 -41.24 -14.37 -22.40
C ALA A 894 -40.61 -13.36 -21.41
N ASP A 895 -39.40 -13.65 -20.92
CA ASP A 895 -38.60 -12.73 -20.10
C ASP A 895 -37.67 -11.90 -20.99
N PRO A 896 -37.79 -10.56 -21.02
CA PRO A 896 -37.01 -9.70 -21.91
C PRO A 896 -35.51 -9.65 -21.54
N VAL A 897 -35.12 -9.95 -20.29
CA VAL A 897 -33.70 -9.98 -19.89
C VAL A 897 -33.01 -11.22 -20.48
N ILE A 898 -33.71 -12.36 -20.55
CA ILE A 898 -33.22 -13.54 -21.27
C ILE A 898 -33.05 -13.26 -22.76
N VAL A 899 -34.04 -12.62 -23.41
CA VAL A 899 -33.94 -12.26 -24.84
C VAL A 899 -32.79 -11.29 -25.09
N HIS A 900 -32.69 -10.22 -24.28
CA HIS A 900 -31.64 -9.20 -24.39
C HIS A 900 -30.22 -9.77 -24.24
N THR A 901 -30.00 -10.61 -23.23
CA THR A 901 -28.70 -11.26 -23.01
C THR A 901 -28.43 -12.34 -24.06
N ALA A 902 -29.44 -13.06 -24.56
CA ALA A 902 -29.28 -14.00 -25.67
C ALA A 902 -28.81 -13.28 -26.96
N ILE A 903 -29.41 -12.15 -27.32
CA ILE A 903 -28.98 -11.30 -28.45
C ILE A 903 -27.51 -10.86 -28.27
N ARG A 904 -27.15 -10.38 -27.08
CA ARG A 904 -25.79 -9.88 -26.80
C ARG A 904 -24.75 -10.98 -26.76
N MET A 905 -25.08 -12.17 -26.28
CA MET A 905 -24.19 -13.34 -26.36
C MET A 905 -24.05 -13.90 -27.78
N LEU A 906 -25.11 -13.87 -28.61
CA LEU A 906 -24.99 -14.19 -30.04
C LEU A 906 -24.08 -13.20 -30.77
N ALA A 907 -24.17 -11.90 -30.47
CA ALA A 907 -23.26 -10.90 -30.99
C ALA A 907 -21.80 -11.13 -30.52
N LYS A 908 -21.58 -11.44 -29.23
CA LYS A 908 -20.26 -11.81 -28.68
C LYS A 908 -19.66 -13.03 -29.40
N ARG A 909 -20.50 -14.01 -29.72
CA ARG A 909 -20.15 -15.27 -30.41
C ARG A 909 -20.18 -15.15 -31.95
N GLN A 910 -20.35 -13.94 -32.49
CA GLN A 910 -20.39 -13.63 -33.92
C GLN A 910 -21.55 -14.28 -34.72
N ALA A 911 -22.51 -14.92 -34.04
CA ALA A 911 -23.69 -15.58 -34.61
C ALA A 911 -24.82 -14.59 -34.96
N VAL A 912 -24.45 -13.46 -35.57
CA VAL A 912 -25.36 -12.36 -35.92
C VAL A 912 -26.28 -12.71 -37.09
N PRO A 913 -25.81 -13.35 -38.19
CA PRO A 913 -26.70 -13.81 -39.27
C PRO A 913 -27.76 -14.80 -38.78
N GLU A 914 -27.39 -15.71 -37.89
CA GLU A 914 -28.27 -16.71 -37.29
C GLU A 914 -29.31 -16.05 -36.37
N CYS A 915 -28.91 -15.02 -35.61
CA CYS A 915 -29.82 -14.23 -34.79
C CYS A 915 -30.88 -13.50 -35.64
N PHE A 916 -30.50 -12.88 -36.76
CA PHE A 916 -31.46 -12.26 -37.68
C PHE A 916 -32.34 -13.29 -38.38
N ALA A 917 -31.77 -14.39 -38.89
CA ALA A 917 -32.54 -15.47 -39.50
C ALA A 917 -33.54 -16.12 -38.52
N ALA A 918 -33.20 -16.17 -37.22
CA ALA A 918 -34.13 -16.60 -36.19
C ALA A 918 -35.29 -15.61 -36.00
N PHE A 919 -35.04 -14.30 -36.01
CA PHE A 919 -36.13 -13.30 -35.98
C PHE A 919 -36.98 -13.32 -37.26
N ASP A 920 -36.39 -13.44 -38.44
CA ASP A 920 -37.11 -13.54 -39.71
C ASP A 920 -37.98 -14.81 -39.78
N ALA A 921 -37.49 -15.93 -39.24
CA ALA A 921 -38.25 -17.18 -39.12
C ALA A 921 -39.35 -17.12 -38.05
N HIS A 922 -39.13 -16.34 -36.98
CA HIS A 922 -40.11 -16.06 -35.93
C HIS A 922 -40.80 -14.70 -36.16
N ALA A 923 -41.29 -14.50 -37.39
CA ALA A 923 -42.25 -13.46 -37.73
C ALA A 923 -43.62 -13.72 -37.04
N ALA A 924 -43.62 -13.57 -35.71
CA ALA A 924 -44.79 -13.51 -34.85
C ALA A 924 -45.61 -12.23 -35.15
N PRO A 925 -46.92 -12.22 -34.85
CA PRO A 925 -47.83 -11.13 -35.22
C PRO A 925 -47.64 -9.83 -34.42
#